data_AF-A0A433QAR7-F1
#
_entry.id   AF-A0A433QAR7-F1
#
_cell.length_a   1.000
_cell.length_b   1.000
_cell.length_c   1.000
_cell.angle_alpha   90.00
_cell.angle_beta   90.00
_cell.angle_gamma   90.00
#
_symmetry.space_group_name_H-M   'P 1'
#
loop_
_entity.id
_entity.type
_entity.pdbx_description
1 polymer ?
#
loop_
_entity_poly.entity_id
_entity_poly.type
_entity_poly.pdbx_seq_one_letter_code
_entity_poly.pdbx_strand_id
1 'polypeptide(L)'
;MLILTNTVQETISPELEALLATDPTKGLTSEEVAQRLAKFGRNELAEVKRSAILKFLSYFTGAIAFLIEAACICAAIVKDWLDFGIILGLLLGQQMAVVTKTGSDTFIGRAANLISITVEQGHFQKIVNQIGNFLIYITIVLNELTFDRPYLSNNYSANDILLYSYLAAEPGANDPIEFAVRTAAEATLESLKTRAEGTHGVPGYKVISFLPFNPSTKMTQATVADQHSGETFKVAKGAPQVIIRLVGGDDDAVRAVNSLARRGLRALGVARTVPGDIERYELVGMISLLDPPRPDSAETIRRCAEYGVEVKMITGDQQVIAREVAQRLGMGRVILDANHLVDPNKSEEEVTEHCVRADGFAQVVPEHKFRVVELLQKKGVLVGMTGDGVNDAPALKKANVGIAVHGCTDAARSAADIVLLAPGLSTIVDGIMTSRAIFQRMRSYALYRITSTVHFLLFFFCITLAFNWELPPVLLILITLLNDAATLVISVDNAKISQKPDKWRLGQLITLSFVLGLLLTAMSFAHFFVARDVFHVSKNQLHTIMYLHISSCPTTLDSDPTPLFSSIRSHFVIFSTRLSGYFWESLPSPTFFVAVMITQVFAMLMSIYGLFGPSQGIEAVGWAWGVSVIGVSLTYFVVLDWVKVQIFRRWSFELTVKLAPMPKRVAKLEARKAEQIRKERIMGNWGRARSVMVMTGAVVGFKRAVERKQEGERPGASA
;
A
#
# COMPACT_ATOMS: atom_id res chain seq x y z
N MET A 1 -39.59 35.88 -18.96
CA MET A 1 -39.81 35.11 -17.71
C MET A 1 -40.02 33.66 -18.11
N LEU A 2 -39.35 32.69 -17.48
CA LEU A 2 -39.33 31.25 -17.83
C LEU A 2 -38.83 30.98 -19.28
N ILE A 3 -37.58 30.57 -19.57
CA ILE A 3 -36.60 29.64 -18.96
C ILE A 3 -36.80 28.16 -19.35
N LEU A 4 -36.00 27.75 -20.34
CA LEU A 4 -35.37 26.44 -20.54
C LEU A 4 -36.21 25.15 -20.36
N THR A 5 -36.81 24.70 -21.45
CA THR A 5 -37.06 23.26 -21.71
C THR A 5 -35.99 22.72 -22.66
N ASN A 6 -34.93 22.12 -22.10
CA ASN A 6 -34.05 21.10 -22.72
C ASN A 6 -32.84 20.82 -21.79
N THR A 7 -33.12 20.44 -20.54
CA THR A 7 -32.11 19.76 -19.72
C THR A 7 -31.92 18.35 -20.26
N VAL A 8 -30.66 17.94 -20.43
CA VAL A 8 -30.31 16.57 -20.81
C VAL A 8 -30.82 15.62 -19.73
N GLN A 9 -31.62 14.61 -20.10
CA GLN A 9 -31.88 13.49 -19.22
C GLN A 9 -30.60 12.69 -19.07
N GLU A 10 -29.94 12.77 -17.91
CA GLU A 10 -29.06 11.70 -17.46
C GLU A 10 -29.94 10.46 -17.28
N THR A 11 -29.93 9.55 -18.25
CA THR A 11 -30.75 8.34 -18.20
C THR A 11 -30.18 7.39 -17.15
N ILE A 12 -30.67 7.57 -15.93
CA ILE A 12 -30.72 6.55 -14.88
C ILE A 12 -31.13 5.22 -15.54
N SER A 13 -30.47 4.11 -15.20
CA SER A 13 -30.86 2.83 -15.83
C SER A 13 -32.33 2.52 -15.50
N PRO A 14 -33.12 1.98 -16.45
CA PRO A 14 -34.55 1.77 -16.22
C PRO A 14 -34.83 0.81 -15.04
N GLU A 15 -33.88 -0.06 -14.71
CA GLU A 15 -33.91 -0.90 -13.50
C GLU A 15 -33.79 -0.08 -12.21
N LEU A 16 -32.92 0.94 -12.19
CA LEU A 16 -32.72 1.81 -11.03
C LEU A 16 -33.84 2.87 -10.91
N GLU A 17 -34.37 3.35 -12.03
CA GLU A 17 -35.52 4.26 -12.07
C GLU A 17 -36.79 3.56 -11.53
N ALA A 18 -37.02 2.31 -11.94
CA ALA A 18 -38.08 1.45 -11.38
C ALA A 18 -37.91 1.14 -9.88
N LEU A 19 -36.66 1.03 -9.39
CA LEU A 19 -36.37 0.88 -7.96
C LEU A 19 -36.61 2.17 -7.15
N LEU A 20 -36.46 3.35 -7.78
CA LEU A 20 -36.55 4.64 -7.10
C LEU A 20 -37.98 5.17 -6.99
N ALA A 21 -38.88 4.81 -7.91
CA ALA A 21 -40.34 5.05 -7.83
C ALA A 21 -40.69 6.43 -7.23
N THR A 22 -40.18 7.50 -7.85
CA THR A 22 -40.33 8.90 -7.39
C THR A 22 -40.75 9.76 -8.57
N ASP A 23 -41.81 10.54 -8.44
CA ASP A 23 -42.25 11.50 -9.45
C ASP A 23 -41.32 12.73 -9.42
N PRO A 24 -40.50 13.00 -10.46
CA PRO A 24 -39.57 14.13 -10.46
C PRO A 24 -40.25 15.49 -10.35
N THR A 25 -41.56 15.58 -10.64
CA THR A 25 -42.32 16.83 -10.57
C THR A 25 -42.86 17.14 -9.17
N LYS A 26 -42.86 16.16 -8.26
CA LYS A 26 -43.37 16.29 -6.88
C LYS A 26 -42.31 16.05 -5.81
N GLY A 27 -41.24 15.31 -6.13
CA GLY A 27 -40.24 14.90 -5.15
C GLY A 27 -40.78 13.84 -4.18
N LEU A 28 -40.25 13.84 -2.95
CA LEU A 28 -40.66 12.92 -1.88
C LEU A 28 -41.30 13.69 -0.73
N THR A 29 -42.36 13.13 -0.15
CA THR A 29 -42.90 13.61 1.12
C THR A 29 -41.95 13.31 2.28
N SER A 30 -42.02 14.09 3.36
CA SER A 30 -41.21 13.86 4.57
C SER A 30 -41.39 12.46 5.17
N GLU A 31 -42.57 11.87 4.99
CA GLU A 31 -42.89 10.52 5.46
C GLU A 31 -42.28 9.43 4.58
N GLU A 32 -42.30 9.58 3.25
CA GLU A 32 -41.55 8.70 2.34
C GLU A 32 -40.04 8.82 2.54
N VAL A 33 -39.52 10.02 2.81
CA VAL A 33 -38.11 10.22 3.19
C VAL A 33 -37.79 9.47 4.48
N ALA A 34 -38.64 9.56 5.50
CA ALA A 34 -38.45 8.81 6.76
C ALA A 34 -38.50 7.29 6.54
N GLN A 35 -39.45 6.78 5.75
CA GLN A 35 -39.56 5.35 5.43
C GLN A 35 -38.35 4.86 4.61
N ARG A 36 -37.87 5.64 3.63
CA ARG A 36 -36.68 5.31 2.83
C ARG A 36 -35.41 5.35 3.68
N LEU A 37 -35.24 6.34 4.56
CA LEU A 37 -34.13 6.39 5.52
C LEU A 37 -34.16 5.21 6.51
N ALA A 38 -35.34 4.76 6.94
CA ALA A 38 -35.48 3.59 7.81
C ALA A 38 -35.18 2.27 7.07
N LYS A 39 -35.50 2.16 5.77
CA LYS A 39 -35.33 0.95 4.95
C LYS A 39 -33.94 0.79 4.34
N PHE A 40 -33.34 1.89 3.88
CA PHE A 40 -32.06 1.91 3.16
C PHE A 40 -30.92 2.52 3.97
N GLY A 41 -31.21 3.15 5.11
CA GLY A 41 -30.26 3.98 5.85
C GLY A 41 -30.10 5.37 5.21
N ARG A 42 -29.16 6.15 5.76
CA ARG A 42 -28.60 7.32 5.08
C ARG A 42 -27.59 6.86 4.03
N ASN A 43 -27.42 7.64 2.97
CA ASN A 43 -26.38 7.42 1.96
C ASN A 43 -24.99 7.87 2.47
N GLU A 44 -24.59 7.34 3.62
CA GLU A 44 -23.32 7.61 4.31
C GLU A 44 -22.63 6.28 4.64
N LEU A 45 -21.29 6.26 4.69
CA LEU A 45 -20.54 5.04 5.04
C LEU A 45 -20.78 4.69 6.52
N ALA A 46 -21.73 3.79 6.77
CA ALA A 46 -22.17 3.42 8.10
C ALA A 46 -21.02 2.91 8.98
N GLU A 47 -20.55 3.74 9.92
CA GLU A 47 -19.51 3.35 10.86
C GLU A 47 -20.06 2.28 11.82
N VAL A 48 -19.60 1.04 11.68
CA VAL A 48 -20.08 -0.12 12.45
C VAL A 48 -19.56 -0.07 13.89
N LYS A 49 -20.16 0.82 14.70
CA LYS A 49 -19.89 1.04 16.12
C LYS A 49 -20.35 -0.15 16.97
N ARG A 50 -19.59 -1.24 16.92
CA ARG A 50 -19.72 -2.35 17.89
C ARG A 50 -19.45 -1.79 19.29
N SER A 51 -20.42 -1.86 20.19
CA SER A 51 -20.23 -1.34 21.55
C SER A 51 -19.07 -2.07 22.25
N ALA A 52 -18.27 -1.33 23.01
CA ALA A 52 -17.13 -1.91 23.71
C ALA A 52 -17.53 -3.07 24.64
N ILE A 53 -18.71 -2.96 25.26
CA ILE A 53 -19.27 -3.98 26.16
C ILE A 53 -19.69 -5.25 25.39
N LEU A 54 -20.41 -5.17 24.26
CA LEU A 54 -20.71 -6.38 23.47
C LEU A 54 -19.43 -6.99 22.88
N LYS A 55 -18.45 -6.16 22.51
CA LYS A 55 -17.16 -6.67 22.00
C LYS A 55 -16.37 -7.39 23.10
N PHE A 56 -16.34 -6.83 24.31
CA PHE A 56 -15.78 -7.46 25.51
C PHE A 56 -16.48 -8.80 25.82
N LEU A 57 -17.81 -8.80 25.90
CA LEU A 57 -18.61 -10.01 26.11
C LEU A 57 -18.44 -11.06 24.99
N SER A 58 -18.17 -10.64 23.75
CA SER A 58 -17.89 -11.56 22.64
C SER A 58 -16.56 -12.32 22.74
N TYR A 59 -15.70 -11.98 23.72
CA TYR A 59 -14.52 -12.79 24.05
C TYR A 59 -14.81 -13.94 25.03
N PHE A 60 -15.95 -13.92 25.74
CA PHE A 60 -16.40 -15.01 26.62
C PHE A 60 -17.02 -16.17 25.82
N THR A 61 -17.49 -15.94 24.59
CA THR A 61 -18.22 -16.96 23.80
C THR A 61 -17.32 -18.03 23.15
N GLY A 62 -16.05 -18.11 23.55
CA GLY A 62 -15.12 -19.13 23.05
C GLY A 62 -15.27 -20.46 23.82
N ALA A 63 -15.19 -21.59 23.13
CA ALA A 63 -15.32 -22.92 23.77
C ALA A 63 -14.31 -23.15 24.92
N ILE A 64 -13.13 -22.54 24.86
CA ILE A 64 -12.13 -22.58 25.94
C ILE A 64 -12.55 -21.71 27.14
N ALA A 65 -13.15 -20.53 26.91
CA ALA A 65 -13.64 -19.68 27.99
C ALA A 65 -14.76 -20.38 28.78
N PHE A 66 -15.75 -20.98 28.09
CA PHE A 66 -16.79 -21.79 28.74
C PHE A 66 -16.24 -22.97 29.55
N LEU A 67 -15.16 -23.63 29.08
CA LEU A 67 -14.50 -24.72 29.84
C LEU A 67 -13.77 -24.19 31.09
N ILE A 68 -13.16 -23.00 31.02
CA ILE A 68 -12.47 -22.36 32.14
C ILE A 68 -13.49 -21.79 33.14
N GLU A 69 -14.61 -21.23 32.68
CA GLU A 69 -15.74 -20.82 33.52
C GLU A 69 -16.37 -22.01 34.24
N ALA A 70 -16.60 -23.14 33.54
CA ALA A 70 -17.06 -24.38 34.14
C ALA A 70 -16.06 -24.91 35.19
N ALA A 71 -14.75 -24.88 34.90
CA ALA A 71 -13.71 -25.24 35.87
C ALA A 71 -13.70 -24.31 37.10
N CYS A 72 -13.92 -23.00 36.91
CA CYS A 72 -14.05 -22.02 37.98
C CYS A 72 -15.24 -22.34 38.90
N ILE A 73 -16.39 -22.67 38.30
CA ILE A 73 -17.61 -23.07 39.03
C ILE A 73 -17.38 -24.40 39.77
N CYS A 74 -16.72 -25.38 39.14
CA CYS A 74 -16.34 -26.63 39.80
C CYS A 74 -15.39 -26.41 40.99
N ALA A 75 -14.38 -25.54 40.88
CA ALA A 75 -13.48 -25.21 41.99
C ALA A 75 -14.25 -24.60 43.18
N ALA A 76 -15.19 -23.67 42.91
CA ALA A 76 -16.07 -23.11 43.94
C ALA A 76 -16.96 -24.18 44.62
N ILE A 77 -17.51 -25.13 43.85
CA ILE A 77 -18.33 -26.24 44.38
C ILE A 77 -17.49 -27.20 45.24
N VAL A 78 -16.27 -27.51 44.83
CA VAL A 78 -15.28 -28.32 45.58
C VAL A 78 -14.74 -27.56 46.80
N LYS A 79 -14.98 -26.24 46.89
CA LYS A 79 -14.45 -25.30 47.90
C LYS A 79 -12.93 -25.12 47.85
N ASP A 80 -12.32 -25.35 46.69
CA ASP A 80 -10.95 -24.88 46.45
C ASP A 80 -11.01 -23.38 46.13
N TRP A 81 -10.96 -22.58 47.19
CA TRP A 81 -11.01 -21.12 47.09
C TRP A 81 -9.77 -20.52 46.44
N LEU A 82 -8.65 -21.25 46.38
CA LEU A 82 -7.43 -20.76 45.73
C LEU A 82 -7.52 -20.99 44.21
N ASP A 83 -7.81 -22.21 43.76
CA ASP A 83 -8.01 -22.47 42.34
C ASP A 83 -9.20 -21.67 41.79
N PHE A 84 -10.29 -21.51 42.54
CA PHE A 84 -11.37 -20.57 42.20
C PHE A 84 -10.85 -19.13 41.98
N GLY A 85 -10.10 -18.59 42.94
CA GLY A 85 -9.57 -17.22 42.86
C GLY A 85 -8.56 -17.03 41.71
N ILE A 86 -7.74 -18.05 41.42
CA ILE A 86 -6.74 -18.01 40.35
C ILE A 86 -7.39 -18.16 38.97
N ILE A 87 -8.35 -19.07 38.80
CA ILE A 87 -9.09 -19.24 37.54
C ILE A 87 -9.91 -17.98 37.24
N LEU A 88 -10.59 -17.41 38.24
CA LEU A 88 -11.30 -16.13 38.12
C LEU A 88 -10.33 -14.98 37.74
N GLY A 89 -9.14 -14.96 38.35
CA GLY A 89 -8.08 -14.00 38.02
C GLY A 89 -7.58 -14.13 36.57
N LEU A 90 -7.45 -15.36 36.03
CA LEU A 90 -7.08 -15.59 34.64
C LEU A 90 -8.18 -15.15 33.67
N LEU A 91 -9.46 -15.48 33.96
CA LEU A 91 -10.61 -15.05 33.16
C LEU A 91 -10.65 -13.52 33.01
N LEU A 92 -10.50 -12.79 34.11
CA LEU A 92 -10.46 -11.32 34.11
C LEU A 92 -9.17 -10.78 33.43
N GLY A 93 -8.02 -11.38 33.72
CA GLY A 93 -6.70 -10.94 33.22
C GLY A 93 -6.55 -11.03 31.70
N GLN A 94 -7.00 -12.14 31.10
CA GLN A 94 -6.95 -12.30 29.63
C GLN A 94 -7.80 -11.26 28.89
N GLN A 95 -8.85 -10.74 29.52
CA GLN A 95 -9.79 -9.80 28.91
C GLN A 95 -9.33 -8.34 29.08
N MET A 96 -8.73 -7.97 30.21
CA MET A 96 -8.11 -6.65 30.40
C MET A 96 -6.90 -6.41 29.48
N ALA A 97 -6.29 -7.48 28.96
CA ALA A 97 -5.18 -7.42 28.01
C ALA A 97 -5.53 -6.85 26.61
N VAL A 98 -6.82 -6.69 26.28
CA VAL A 98 -7.28 -6.36 24.92
C VAL A 98 -8.10 -5.06 24.89
N VAL A 99 -7.57 -4.05 24.17
CA VAL A 99 -8.10 -2.67 24.01
C VAL A 99 -7.85 -1.72 25.20
N THR A 100 -6.63 -1.17 25.28
CA THR A 100 -6.36 0.04 26.09
C THR A 100 -6.83 1.34 25.41
N LYS A 101 -6.93 1.36 24.08
CA LYS A 101 -7.67 2.35 23.27
C LYS A 101 -8.28 1.70 22.05
N THR A 102 -9.56 1.95 21.79
CA THR A 102 -10.17 1.73 20.49
C THR A 102 -9.56 2.69 19.46
N GLY A 103 -9.58 2.30 18.18
CA GLY A 103 -8.98 3.11 17.10
C GLY A 103 -9.47 4.56 17.13
N SER A 104 -10.80 4.73 17.22
CA SER A 104 -11.55 5.98 17.39
C SER A 104 -10.98 6.97 18.41
N ASP A 105 -10.38 6.49 19.50
CA ASP A 105 -9.98 7.32 20.65
C ASP A 105 -8.49 7.71 20.62
N THR A 106 -7.73 7.09 19.72
CA THR A 106 -6.37 7.51 19.37
C THR A 106 -6.38 8.89 18.68
N PHE A 107 -5.22 9.52 18.55
CA PHE A 107 -5.10 10.78 17.79
C PHE A 107 -5.53 10.60 16.33
N ILE A 108 -5.10 9.50 15.69
CA ILE A 108 -5.40 9.18 14.30
C ILE A 108 -6.90 8.88 14.11
N GLY A 109 -7.49 8.09 15.00
CA GLY A 109 -8.93 7.78 14.92
C GLY A 109 -9.84 8.95 15.26
N ARG A 110 -9.44 9.85 16.17
CA ARG A 110 -10.17 11.11 16.38
C ARG A 110 -10.09 12.02 15.17
N ALA A 111 -8.92 12.12 14.53
CA ALA A 111 -8.80 12.83 13.26
C ALA A 111 -9.71 12.21 12.17
N ALA A 112 -9.72 10.88 12.04
CA ALA A 112 -10.59 10.19 11.08
C ALA A 112 -12.10 10.37 11.39
N ASN A 113 -12.51 10.28 12.66
CA ASN A 113 -13.92 10.47 13.05
C ASN A 113 -14.38 11.93 12.89
N LEU A 114 -13.49 12.90 13.16
CA LEU A 114 -13.74 14.32 12.85
C LEU A 114 -13.95 14.50 11.34
N ILE A 115 -13.08 13.94 10.50
CA ILE A 115 -13.21 14.00 9.03
C ILE A 115 -14.52 13.37 8.54
N SER A 116 -15.04 12.32 9.19
CA SER A 116 -16.35 11.73 8.84
C SER A 116 -17.57 12.47 9.42
N ILE A 117 -17.38 13.51 10.25
CA ILE A 117 -18.47 14.26 10.91
C ILE A 117 -18.54 15.73 10.42
N THR A 118 -17.43 16.33 9.99
CA THR A 118 -17.40 17.75 9.59
C THR A 118 -17.97 18.00 8.19
N VAL A 119 -19.29 18.14 8.09
CA VAL A 119 -19.96 18.74 6.91
C VAL A 119 -20.02 20.28 7.02
N GLU A 120 -19.96 20.85 8.22
CA GLU A 120 -19.90 22.31 8.43
C GLU A 120 -18.59 22.76 9.09
N GLN A 121 -17.99 23.84 8.57
CA GLN A 121 -16.71 24.39 9.05
C GLN A 121 -16.91 25.50 10.08
N GLY A 122 -16.43 25.28 11.31
CA GLY A 122 -16.35 26.31 12.35
C GLY A 122 -15.41 27.46 11.96
N HIS A 123 -15.59 28.65 12.54
CA HIS A 123 -14.88 29.87 12.13
C HIS A 123 -13.34 29.76 12.25
N PHE A 124 -12.83 29.16 13.32
CA PHE A 124 -11.40 28.87 13.47
C PHE A 124 -10.90 27.87 12.39
N GLN A 125 -11.72 26.90 12.01
CA GLN A 125 -11.40 25.95 10.95
C GLN A 125 -11.44 26.61 9.55
N LYS A 126 -12.25 27.65 9.34
CA LYS A 126 -12.17 28.51 8.13
C LYS A 126 -10.86 29.31 8.08
N ILE A 127 -10.34 29.79 9.22
CA ILE A 127 -9.05 30.50 9.29
C ILE A 127 -7.88 29.53 9.09
N VAL A 128 -7.90 28.37 9.75
CA VAL A 128 -6.91 27.30 9.53
C VAL A 128 -6.99 26.76 8.10
N ASN A 129 -8.18 26.71 7.49
CA ASN A 129 -8.34 26.40 6.07
C ASN A 129 -8.00 27.59 5.16
N GLN A 130 -7.91 28.84 5.61
CA GLN A 130 -7.35 29.93 4.80
C GLN A 130 -5.83 29.84 4.75
N ILE A 131 -5.17 29.62 5.89
CA ILE A 131 -3.71 29.38 5.97
C ILE A 131 -3.36 28.05 5.29
N GLY A 132 -4.18 27.03 5.51
CA GLY A 132 -4.13 25.72 4.86
C GLY A 132 -4.32 25.84 3.35
N ASN A 133 -5.38 26.53 2.89
CA ASN A 133 -5.59 26.78 1.46
C ASN A 133 -4.50 27.66 0.87
N PHE A 134 -3.83 28.54 1.61
CA PHE A 134 -2.68 29.32 1.11
C PHE A 134 -1.44 28.43 0.88
N LEU A 135 -1.12 27.53 1.83
CA LEU A 135 -0.07 26.51 1.65
C LEU A 135 -0.44 25.49 0.57
N ILE A 136 -1.71 25.11 0.51
CA ILE A 136 -2.26 24.23 -0.52
C ILE A 136 -2.34 24.96 -1.87
N TYR A 137 -2.48 26.29 -1.94
CA TYR A 137 -2.41 27.06 -3.20
C TYR A 137 -1.03 26.93 -3.83
N ILE A 138 0.03 27.12 -3.03
CA ILE A 138 1.42 26.84 -3.41
C ILE A 138 1.61 25.37 -3.84
N THR A 139 0.79 24.44 -3.33
CA THR A 139 0.81 23.02 -3.70
C THR A 139 -0.11 22.67 -4.90
N ILE A 140 -1.12 23.49 -5.20
CA ILE A 140 -2.10 23.34 -6.30
C ILE A 140 -1.58 23.98 -7.59
N VAL A 141 -0.69 24.97 -7.50
CA VAL A 141 0.12 25.47 -8.64
C VAL A 141 0.86 24.32 -9.35
N LEU A 142 1.14 23.22 -8.67
CA LEU A 142 1.70 21.97 -9.24
C LEU A 142 0.65 21.04 -9.86
N ASN A 143 -0.54 21.57 -10.15
CA ASN A 143 -1.64 20.91 -10.85
C ASN A 143 -2.32 21.85 -11.86
N GLU A 144 -1.81 23.08 -12.02
CA GLU A 144 -2.25 24.03 -13.05
C GLU A 144 -1.57 23.72 -14.38
N LEU A 145 -2.39 23.63 -15.45
CA LEU A 145 -1.89 23.37 -16.79
C LEU A 145 -1.16 24.61 -17.32
N THR A 146 0.16 24.54 -17.42
CA THR A 146 0.99 25.69 -17.80
C THR A 146 1.13 25.80 -19.32
N PHE A 147 1.10 27.03 -19.81
CA PHE A 147 1.12 27.36 -21.23
C PHE A 147 2.57 27.53 -21.71
N ASP A 148 2.97 26.75 -22.70
CA ASP A 148 4.14 27.04 -23.53
C ASP A 148 3.69 27.55 -24.91
N ARG A 149 4.63 28.11 -25.69
CA ARG A 149 4.41 28.78 -26.98
C ARG A 149 3.38 28.04 -27.85
N PRO A 150 2.22 28.66 -28.15
CA PRO A 150 1.19 28.03 -28.99
C PRO A 150 1.66 27.93 -30.44
N TYR A 151 1.06 27.00 -31.18
CA TYR A 151 1.09 27.04 -32.64
C TYR A 151 -0.05 27.93 -33.13
N LEU A 152 0.25 28.83 -34.06
CA LEU A 152 -0.70 29.81 -34.61
C LEU A 152 -0.83 29.59 -36.12
N SER A 153 -2.03 29.75 -36.64
CA SER A 153 -2.27 29.91 -38.08
C SER A 153 -1.80 31.29 -38.54
N ASN A 154 -1.42 31.43 -39.81
CA ASN A 154 -0.73 32.62 -40.36
C ASN A 154 -1.49 33.95 -40.18
N ASN A 155 -2.80 33.91 -39.89
CA ASN A 155 -3.66 35.09 -39.76
C ASN A 155 -3.97 35.49 -38.30
N TYR A 156 -3.52 34.74 -37.29
CA TYR A 156 -3.99 34.86 -35.90
C TYR A 156 -2.86 35.02 -34.87
N SER A 157 -3.12 35.80 -33.81
CA SER A 157 -2.17 36.07 -32.72
C SER A 157 -2.36 35.18 -31.49
N ALA A 158 -1.39 35.23 -30.57
CA ALA A 158 -1.46 34.57 -29.27
C ALA A 158 -2.57 35.13 -28.36
N ASN A 159 -3.07 36.35 -28.60
CA ASN A 159 -4.19 36.91 -27.87
C ASN A 159 -5.53 36.37 -28.40
N ASP A 160 -5.67 36.25 -29.72
CA ASP A 160 -6.90 35.79 -30.37
C ASP A 160 -7.23 34.33 -30.01
N ILE A 161 -6.21 33.47 -29.98
CA ILE A 161 -6.38 32.06 -29.58
C ILE A 161 -6.82 31.92 -28.11
N LEU A 162 -6.34 32.78 -27.20
CA LEU A 162 -6.81 32.84 -25.81
C LEU A 162 -8.24 33.38 -25.73
N LEU A 163 -8.55 34.46 -26.45
CA LEU A 163 -9.87 35.08 -26.49
C LEU A 163 -10.95 34.10 -27.01
N TYR A 164 -10.71 33.42 -28.13
CA TYR A 164 -11.65 32.44 -28.67
C TYR A 164 -11.77 31.18 -27.80
N SER A 165 -10.69 30.76 -27.14
CA SER A 165 -10.74 29.65 -26.17
C SER A 165 -11.51 30.03 -24.89
N TYR A 166 -11.46 31.30 -24.47
CA TYR A 166 -12.25 31.87 -23.38
C TYR A 166 -13.73 32.03 -23.75
N LEU A 167 -14.04 32.50 -24.96
CA LEU A 167 -15.41 32.58 -25.46
C LEU A 167 -16.06 31.20 -25.62
N ALA A 168 -15.25 30.15 -25.85
CA ALA A 168 -15.64 28.76 -25.78
C ALA A 168 -15.47 28.12 -24.38
N ALA A 169 -15.25 28.90 -23.31
CA ALA A 169 -15.07 28.39 -21.95
C ALA A 169 -16.35 28.41 -21.11
N GLU A 170 -16.56 27.35 -20.33
CA GLU A 170 -17.78 27.20 -19.54
C GLU A 170 -17.75 28.08 -18.27
N PRO A 171 -18.81 28.85 -17.96
CA PRO A 171 -18.90 29.61 -16.73
C PRO A 171 -19.00 28.69 -15.52
N GLY A 172 -18.05 28.79 -14.59
CA GLY A 172 -18.08 28.03 -13.32
C GLY A 172 -17.67 26.55 -13.39
N ALA A 173 -17.40 25.98 -14.57
CA ALA A 173 -16.88 24.62 -14.67
C ALA A 173 -15.51 24.48 -13.97
N ASN A 174 -15.35 23.44 -13.16
CA ASN A 174 -14.18 23.23 -12.29
C ASN A 174 -13.12 22.28 -12.90
N ASP A 175 -13.14 22.11 -14.23
CA ASP A 175 -12.12 21.39 -15.00
C ASP A 175 -10.79 22.17 -15.00
N PRO A 176 -9.64 21.54 -14.67
CA PRO A 176 -8.32 22.13 -14.81
C PRO A 176 -8.02 22.77 -16.18
N ILE A 177 -8.57 22.24 -17.29
CA ILE A 177 -8.39 22.82 -18.63
C ILE A 177 -9.14 24.15 -18.75
N GLU A 178 -10.39 24.19 -18.32
CA GLU A 178 -11.22 25.41 -18.31
C GLU A 178 -10.65 26.44 -17.33
N PHE A 179 -10.20 26.02 -16.15
CA PHE A 179 -9.56 26.90 -15.17
C PHE A 179 -8.27 27.53 -15.74
N ALA A 180 -7.36 26.72 -16.31
CA ALA A 180 -6.12 27.21 -16.89
C ALA A 180 -6.37 28.21 -18.04
N VAL A 181 -7.34 27.92 -18.94
CA VAL A 181 -7.72 28.85 -20.02
C VAL A 181 -8.28 30.16 -19.48
N ARG A 182 -9.14 30.13 -18.45
CA ARG A 182 -9.68 31.36 -17.84
C ARG A 182 -8.58 32.18 -17.17
N THR A 183 -7.77 31.57 -16.31
CA THR A 183 -6.67 32.24 -15.60
C THR A 183 -5.64 32.84 -16.56
N ALA A 184 -5.25 32.13 -17.62
CA ALA A 184 -4.31 32.65 -18.62
C ALA A 184 -4.90 33.78 -19.47
N ALA A 185 -6.17 33.70 -19.87
CA ALA A 185 -6.85 34.77 -20.59
C ALA A 185 -6.96 36.03 -19.72
N GLU A 186 -7.36 35.91 -18.46
CA GLU A 186 -7.55 37.02 -17.52
C GLU A 186 -6.21 37.67 -17.13
N ALA A 187 -5.14 36.89 -16.99
CA ALA A 187 -3.79 37.40 -16.77
C ALA A 187 -3.20 38.11 -18.01
N THR A 188 -3.62 37.75 -19.23
CA THR A 188 -3.02 38.25 -20.48
C THR A 188 -3.83 39.39 -21.10
N LEU A 189 -5.12 39.19 -21.35
CA LEU A 189 -5.98 40.09 -22.12
C LEU A 189 -6.40 41.32 -21.32
N GLU A 190 -6.01 42.52 -21.78
CA GLU A 190 -6.35 43.78 -21.13
C GLU A 190 -7.86 44.05 -21.07
N SER A 191 -8.62 43.58 -22.08
CA SER A 191 -10.08 43.62 -22.13
C SER A 191 -10.78 42.80 -21.05
N LEU A 192 -10.08 41.87 -20.38
CA LEU A 192 -10.61 41.12 -19.23
C LEU A 192 -10.18 41.71 -17.88
N LYS A 193 -9.17 42.59 -17.83
CA LYS A 193 -8.63 43.17 -16.59
C LYS A 193 -9.46 44.34 -16.05
N THR A 194 -10.28 44.97 -16.87
CA THR A 194 -11.11 46.15 -16.54
C THR A 194 -12.55 45.80 -16.11
N ARG A 195 -12.89 44.52 -15.98
CA ARG A 195 -14.22 44.05 -15.55
C ARG A 195 -14.35 43.99 -14.02
N ALA A 196 -15.60 43.88 -13.53
CA ALA A 196 -15.85 43.52 -12.14
C ALA A 196 -15.59 42.02 -11.87
N GLU A 197 -14.96 41.70 -10.75
CA GLU A 197 -14.67 40.32 -10.34
C GLU A 197 -15.94 39.44 -10.35
N GLY A 198 -15.82 38.20 -10.84
CA GLY A 198 -16.94 37.25 -10.93
C GLY A 198 -17.83 37.38 -12.17
N THR A 199 -17.57 38.31 -13.11
CA THR A 199 -18.37 38.44 -14.34
C THR A 199 -17.73 37.71 -15.54
N HIS A 200 -18.34 36.62 -16.02
CA HIS A 200 -17.86 35.82 -17.17
C HIS A 200 -18.08 36.48 -18.54
N GLY A 201 -18.71 37.67 -18.58
CA GLY A 201 -18.93 38.42 -19.83
C GLY A 201 -17.63 39.07 -20.33
N VAL A 202 -17.35 38.94 -21.63
CA VAL A 202 -16.23 39.64 -22.29
C VAL A 202 -16.76 40.97 -22.85
N PRO A 203 -16.17 42.13 -22.52
CA PRO A 203 -16.57 43.41 -23.09
C PRO A 203 -16.55 43.38 -24.63
N GLY A 204 -17.66 43.78 -25.26
CA GLY A 204 -17.83 43.77 -26.72
C GLY A 204 -18.31 42.45 -27.33
N TYR A 205 -18.38 41.33 -26.58
CA TYR A 205 -18.84 40.05 -27.11
C TYR A 205 -19.99 39.46 -26.28
N LYS A 206 -21.02 38.95 -26.96
CA LYS A 206 -22.16 38.28 -26.33
C LYS A 206 -22.28 36.84 -26.81
N VAL A 207 -22.05 35.88 -25.92
CA VAL A 207 -22.38 34.46 -26.16
C VAL A 207 -23.90 34.33 -26.27
N ILE A 208 -24.38 33.77 -27.39
CA ILE A 208 -25.80 33.51 -27.68
C ILE A 208 -26.17 32.10 -27.23
N SER A 209 -25.33 31.12 -27.57
CA SER A 209 -25.52 29.71 -27.23
C SER A 209 -24.18 29.06 -26.93
N PHE A 210 -24.20 28.06 -26.06
CA PHE A 210 -23.05 27.29 -25.61
C PHE A 210 -23.39 25.81 -25.66
N LEU A 211 -22.50 25.01 -26.21
CA LEU A 211 -22.57 23.55 -26.24
C LEU A 211 -21.42 23.02 -25.36
N PRO A 212 -21.71 22.46 -24.18
CA PRO A 212 -20.68 21.99 -23.24
C PRO A 212 -19.91 20.79 -23.79
N PHE A 213 -18.78 20.48 -23.15
CA PHE A 213 -17.92 19.38 -23.58
C PHE A 213 -18.66 18.03 -23.55
N ASN A 214 -18.68 17.32 -24.68
CA ASN A 214 -19.23 15.97 -24.77
C ASN A 214 -18.09 14.96 -25.04
N PRO A 215 -17.91 13.90 -24.21
CA PRO A 215 -16.85 12.91 -24.39
C PRO A 215 -16.84 12.16 -25.73
N SER A 216 -17.98 12.11 -26.43
CA SER A 216 -18.08 11.49 -27.76
C SER A 216 -17.56 12.38 -28.89
N THR A 217 -17.87 13.69 -28.86
CA THR A 217 -17.39 14.67 -29.84
C THR A 217 -16.01 15.22 -29.50
N LYS A 218 -15.63 15.22 -28.22
CA LYS A 218 -14.36 15.71 -27.66
C LYS A 218 -14.09 17.19 -27.97
N MET A 219 -15.14 17.99 -28.06
CA MET A 219 -15.09 19.43 -28.27
C MET A 219 -16.21 20.18 -27.53
N THR A 220 -15.95 21.45 -27.27
CA THR A 220 -16.85 22.47 -26.71
C THR A 220 -17.06 23.55 -27.77
N GLN A 221 -18.25 24.13 -27.88
CA GLN A 221 -18.60 25.09 -28.94
C GLN A 221 -19.42 26.25 -28.39
N ALA A 222 -19.18 27.47 -28.87
CA ALA A 222 -20.00 28.65 -28.53
C ALA A 222 -20.35 29.46 -29.77
N THR A 223 -21.57 29.98 -29.83
CA THR A 223 -22.00 30.97 -30.83
C THR A 223 -21.96 32.35 -30.20
N VAL A 224 -21.25 33.29 -30.82
CA VAL A 224 -20.94 34.61 -30.27
C VAL A 224 -21.37 35.68 -31.26
N ALA A 225 -22.01 36.74 -30.76
CA ALA A 225 -22.16 37.99 -31.48
C ALA A 225 -21.10 39.00 -31.01
N ASP A 226 -20.40 39.62 -31.95
CA ASP A 226 -19.63 40.84 -31.71
C ASP A 226 -20.57 42.06 -31.72
N GLN A 227 -20.46 42.90 -30.69
CA GLN A 227 -21.27 44.09 -30.50
C GLN A 227 -20.74 45.31 -31.28
N HIS A 228 -19.52 45.27 -31.80
CA HIS A 228 -18.92 46.34 -32.61
C HIS A 228 -19.16 46.14 -34.10
N SER A 229 -18.93 44.93 -34.63
CA SER A 229 -19.19 44.61 -36.05
C SER A 229 -20.63 44.16 -36.34
N GLY A 230 -21.33 43.63 -35.32
CA GLY A 230 -22.62 42.96 -35.52
C GLY A 230 -22.51 41.54 -36.09
N GLU A 231 -21.31 41.02 -36.35
CA GLU A 231 -21.11 39.66 -36.88
C GLU A 231 -21.41 38.59 -35.83
N THR A 232 -22.11 37.54 -36.25
CA THR A 232 -22.27 36.29 -35.49
C THR A 232 -21.35 35.20 -36.04
N PHE A 233 -20.46 34.71 -35.19
CA PHE A 233 -19.52 33.62 -35.51
C PHE A 233 -19.59 32.52 -34.46
N LYS A 234 -19.13 31.31 -34.80
CA LYS A 234 -18.96 30.21 -33.84
C LYS A 234 -17.48 30.00 -33.54
N VAL A 235 -17.17 29.70 -32.28
CA VAL A 235 -15.86 29.20 -31.84
C VAL A 235 -16.00 27.76 -31.38
N ALA A 236 -14.95 26.96 -31.59
CA ALA A 236 -14.87 25.58 -31.15
C ALA A 236 -13.47 25.30 -30.56
N LYS A 237 -13.41 24.61 -29.43
CA LYS A 237 -12.16 24.12 -28.84
C LYS A 237 -12.27 22.64 -28.48
N GLY A 238 -11.17 21.90 -28.54
CA GLY A 238 -11.21 20.48 -28.23
C GLY A 238 -9.98 19.67 -28.64
N ALA A 239 -10.15 18.35 -28.70
CA ALA A 239 -9.09 17.42 -29.09
C ALA A 239 -8.53 17.79 -30.48
N PRO A 240 -7.21 17.94 -30.67
CA PRO A 240 -6.62 18.42 -31.93
C PRO A 240 -7.06 17.64 -33.17
N GLN A 241 -7.20 16.31 -33.06
CA GLN A 241 -7.67 15.45 -34.17
C GLN A 241 -9.10 15.77 -34.61
N VAL A 242 -9.96 16.24 -33.71
CA VAL A 242 -11.34 16.65 -34.01
C VAL A 242 -11.33 18.03 -34.65
N ILE A 243 -10.58 18.98 -34.09
CA ILE A 243 -10.50 20.35 -34.61
C ILE A 243 -9.84 20.39 -35.99
N ILE A 244 -8.78 19.60 -36.24
CA ILE A 244 -8.16 19.43 -37.57
C ILE A 244 -9.15 18.82 -38.57
N ARG A 245 -10.00 17.88 -38.14
CA ARG A 245 -11.06 17.32 -39.00
C ARG A 245 -12.17 18.33 -39.29
N LEU A 246 -12.52 19.18 -38.31
CA LEU A 246 -13.58 20.20 -38.42
C LEU A 246 -13.23 21.29 -39.46
N VAL A 247 -11.94 21.63 -39.61
CA VAL A 247 -11.45 22.61 -40.60
C VAL A 247 -11.16 22.01 -41.98
N GLY A 248 -11.42 20.71 -42.18
CA GLY A 248 -11.18 20.00 -43.45
C GLY A 248 -9.78 19.38 -43.61
N GLY A 249 -8.91 19.50 -42.61
CA GLY A 249 -7.53 18.95 -42.61
C GLY A 249 -6.45 20.03 -42.77
N ASP A 250 -5.37 19.89 -42.00
CA ASP A 250 -4.18 20.75 -42.02
C ASP A 250 -2.95 19.92 -41.62
N ASP A 251 -2.05 19.71 -42.57
CA ASP A 251 -0.82 18.92 -42.39
C ASP A 251 0.23 19.62 -41.51
N ASP A 252 0.27 20.96 -41.48
CA ASP A 252 1.18 21.71 -40.61
C ASP A 252 0.67 21.75 -39.17
N ALA A 253 -0.65 21.81 -38.96
CA ALA A 253 -1.24 21.55 -37.65
C ALA A 253 -0.95 20.13 -37.14
N VAL A 254 -1.01 19.10 -38.02
CA VAL A 254 -0.58 17.74 -37.65
C VAL A 254 0.91 17.69 -37.31
N ARG A 255 1.78 18.35 -38.07
CA ARG A 255 3.22 18.47 -37.74
C ARG A 255 3.43 19.18 -36.39
N ALA A 256 2.72 20.27 -36.13
CA ALA A 256 2.79 21.04 -34.90
C ALA A 256 2.34 20.22 -33.68
N VAL A 257 1.19 19.54 -33.74
CA VAL A 257 0.71 18.67 -32.65
C VAL A 257 1.71 17.56 -32.33
N ASN A 258 2.32 16.95 -33.35
CA ASN A 258 3.39 15.96 -33.15
C ASN A 258 4.66 16.58 -32.52
N SER A 259 4.98 17.83 -32.83
CA SER A 259 6.08 18.58 -32.19
C SER A 259 5.79 18.89 -30.71
N LEU A 260 4.56 19.34 -30.39
CA LEU A 260 4.11 19.54 -29.00
C LEU A 260 4.17 18.23 -28.20
N ALA A 261 3.65 17.14 -28.76
CA ALA A 261 3.67 15.83 -28.12
C ALA A 261 5.09 15.31 -27.84
N ARG A 262 6.05 15.53 -28.76
CA ARG A 262 7.49 15.23 -28.55
C ARG A 262 8.13 16.03 -27.41
N ARG A 263 7.56 17.19 -27.07
CA ARG A 263 7.98 18.03 -25.91
C ARG A 263 7.19 17.69 -24.64
N GLY A 264 6.39 16.61 -24.64
CA GLY A 264 5.58 16.21 -23.50
C GLY A 264 4.40 17.13 -23.22
N LEU A 265 4.03 17.97 -24.19
CA LEU A 265 2.93 18.92 -24.08
C LEU A 265 1.67 18.30 -24.71
N ARG A 266 0.56 18.40 -23.99
CA ARG A 266 -0.77 18.14 -24.54
C ARG A 266 -1.18 19.33 -25.40
N ALA A 267 -1.90 19.07 -26.49
CA ALA A 267 -2.38 20.11 -27.38
C ALA A 267 -3.91 20.22 -27.29
N LEU A 268 -4.43 21.44 -27.35
CA LEU A 268 -5.84 21.78 -27.42
C LEU A 268 -6.05 22.65 -28.67
N GLY A 269 -6.85 22.18 -29.62
CA GLY A 269 -7.13 22.92 -30.84
C GLY A 269 -8.19 23.99 -30.63
N VAL A 270 -8.07 25.11 -31.33
CA VAL A 270 -9.04 26.21 -31.35
C VAL A 270 -9.34 26.59 -32.80
N ALA A 271 -10.62 26.65 -33.14
CA ALA A 271 -11.12 27.04 -34.47
C ALA A 271 -12.26 28.06 -34.36
N ARG A 272 -12.40 28.87 -35.41
CA ARG A 272 -13.45 29.89 -35.58
C ARG A 272 -14.17 29.62 -36.91
N THR A 273 -15.43 30.03 -37.05
CA THR A 273 -16.05 30.10 -38.38
C THR A 273 -15.48 31.25 -39.21
N VAL A 274 -15.36 31.05 -40.52
CA VAL A 274 -14.88 32.07 -41.47
C VAL A 274 -15.87 33.25 -41.49
N PRO A 275 -15.41 34.52 -41.57
CA PRO A 275 -16.30 35.67 -41.67
C PRO A 275 -17.31 35.52 -42.82
N GLY A 276 -18.59 35.72 -42.52
CA GLY A 276 -19.70 35.52 -43.46
C GLY A 276 -20.18 34.08 -43.73
N ASP A 277 -19.51 33.03 -43.21
CA ASP A 277 -19.93 31.62 -43.34
C ASP A 277 -19.98 30.93 -41.97
N ILE A 278 -21.20 30.65 -41.50
CA ILE A 278 -21.49 30.13 -40.15
C ILE A 278 -21.31 28.60 -40.05
N GLU A 279 -21.02 27.89 -41.15
CA GLU A 279 -20.78 26.44 -41.16
C GLU A 279 -19.31 26.08 -41.41
N ARG A 280 -18.59 26.88 -42.20
CA ARG A 280 -17.17 26.63 -42.51
C ARG A 280 -16.24 27.10 -41.39
N TYR A 281 -15.44 26.18 -40.86
CA TYR A 281 -14.41 26.45 -39.86
C TYR A 281 -13.02 26.68 -40.47
N GLU A 282 -12.27 27.60 -39.85
CA GLU A 282 -10.83 27.81 -40.03
C GLU A 282 -10.07 27.59 -38.71
N LEU A 283 -8.80 27.17 -38.82
CA LEU A 283 -7.96 26.92 -37.66
C LEU A 283 -7.35 28.23 -37.15
N VAL A 284 -7.56 28.55 -35.88
CA VAL A 284 -6.87 29.67 -35.20
C VAL A 284 -5.49 29.20 -34.74
N GLY A 285 -5.42 28.02 -34.12
CA GLY A 285 -4.16 27.39 -33.74
C GLY A 285 -4.31 26.24 -32.74
N MET A 286 -3.19 25.90 -32.10
CA MET A 286 -3.11 24.90 -31.02
C MET A 286 -2.50 25.54 -29.77
N ILE A 287 -3.29 25.58 -28.69
CA ILE A 287 -2.80 25.85 -27.35
C ILE A 287 -1.98 24.64 -26.89
N SER A 288 -0.83 24.89 -26.26
CA SER A 288 -0.05 23.84 -25.59
C SER A 288 -0.27 23.90 -24.07
N LEU A 289 -0.50 22.73 -23.47
CA LEU A 289 -0.80 22.54 -22.06
C LEU A 289 0.21 21.53 -21.48
N LEU A 290 1.02 21.96 -20.52
CA LEU A 290 1.86 21.06 -19.73
C LEU A 290 1.10 20.62 -18.49
N ASP A 291 0.98 19.30 -18.29
CA ASP A 291 0.66 18.72 -16.98
C ASP A 291 1.97 18.51 -16.21
N PRO A 292 2.29 19.32 -15.18
CA PRO A 292 3.57 19.24 -14.49
C PRO A 292 3.57 18.03 -13.53
N PRO A 293 4.54 17.11 -13.62
CA PRO A 293 4.63 16.02 -12.65
C PRO A 293 4.86 16.58 -11.24
N ARG A 294 4.11 16.08 -10.23
CA ARG A 294 4.26 16.52 -8.84
C ARG A 294 5.72 16.35 -8.39
N PRO A 295 6.30 17.28 -7.62
CA PRO A 295 7.73 17.29 -7.32
C PRO A 295 8.19 16.08 -6.49
N ASP A 296 7.29 15.47 -5.73
CA ASP A 296 7.54 14.25 -4.98
C ASP A 296 7.46 12.97 -5.84
N SER A 297 6.96 13.04 -7.08
CA SER A 297 6.72 11.86 -7.93
C SER A 297 8.00 11.11 -8.29
N ALA A 298 9.02 11.83 -8.78
CA ALA A 298 10.29 11.21 -9.21
C ALA A 298 11.02 10.56 -8.02
N GLU A 299 11.05 11.24 -6.87
CA GLU A 299 11.63 10.68 -5.64
C GLU A 299 10.81 9.49 -5.10
N THR A 300 9.49 9.55 -5.20
CA THR A 300 8.60 8.44 -4.83
C THR A 300 8.83 7.22 -5.69
N ILE A 301 8.94 7.40 -7.01
CA ILE A 301 9.25 6.32 -7.96
C ILE A 301 10.62 5.70 -7.64
N ARG A 302 11.63 6.53 -7.33
CA ARG A 302 12.96 6.07 -6.88
C ARG A 302 12.87 5.24 -5.59
N ARG A 303 12.25 5.78 -4.53
CA ARG A 303 12.07 5.07 -3.25
C ARG A 303 11.27 3.78 -3.42
N CYS A 304 10.23 3.76 -4.26
CA CYS A 304 9.50 2.53 -4.60
C CYS A 304 10.42 1.48 -5.24
N ALA A 305 11.24 1.86 -6.22
CA ALA A 305 12.18 0.98 -6.89
C ALA A 305 13.27 0.44 -5.93
N GLU A 306 13.80 1.28 -5.03
CA GLU A 306 14.70 0.87 -3.93
C GLU A 306 14.06 -0.18 -3.03
N TYR A 307 12.79 0.02 -2.65
CA TYR A 307 11.98 -0.95 -1.90
C TYR A 307 11.48 -2.13 -2.76
N GLY A 308 11.92 -2.27 -4.01
CA GLY A 308 11.55 -3.37 -4.89
C GLY A 308 10.07 -3.40 -5.26
N VAL A 309 9.43 -2.23 -5.34
CA VAL A 309 8.07 -2.01 -5.87
C VAL A 309 8.21 -1.34 -7.23
N GLU A 310 7.82 -2.04 -8.27
CA GLU A 310 7.83 -1.53 -9.64
C GLU A 310 6.61 -0.64 -9.88
N VAL A 311 6.83 0.62 -10.27
CA VAL A 311 5.75 1.57 -10.60
C VAL A 311 5.55 1.56 -12.11
N LYS A 312 4.31 1.33 -12.57
CA LYS A 312 3.94 1.40 -13.99
C LYS A 312 2.98 2.57 -14.22
N MET A 313 3.23 3.38 -15.24
CA MET A 313 2.37 4.52 -15.59
C MET A 313 1.07 4.04 -16.28
N ILE A 314 -0.06 4.69 -15.99
CA ILE A 314 -1.35 4.44 -16.69
C ILE A 314 -1.97 5.81 -17.02
N THR A 315 -2.02 6.19 -18.30
CA THR A 315 -2.61 7.47 -18.75
C THR A 315 -3.55 7.33 -19.95
N GLY A 316 -4.52 8.24 -20.05
CA GLY A 316 -5.34 8.44 -21.25
C GLY A 316 -4.63 9.20 -22.38
N ASP A 317 -3.47 9.82 -22.12
CA ASP A 317 -2.71 10.58 -23.11
C ASP A 317 -2.08 9.68 -24.19
N GLN A 318 -1.62 10.31 -25.27
CA GLN A 318 -0.91 9.63 -26.36
C GLN A 318 0.45 9.06 -25.92
N GLN A 319 0.84 7.93 -26.51
CA GLN A 319 2.08 7.21 -26.21
C GLN A 319 3.35 8.09 -26.31
N VAL A 320 3.36 9.11 -27.18
CA VAL A 320 4.49 10.04 -27.33
C VAL A 320 4.64 10.93 -26.09
N ILE A 321 3.54 11.50 -25.58
CA ILE A 321 3.53 12.34 -24.36
C ILE A 321 3.92 11.48 -23.16
N ALA A 322 3.30 10.30 -23.02
CA ALA A 322 3.59 9.36 -21.92
C ALA A 322 5.09 8.96 -21.87
N ARG A 323 5.75 8.75 -23.02
CA ARG A 323 7.19 8.44 -23.11
C ARG A 323 8.12 9.59 -22.71
N GLU A 324 7.63 10.83 -22.72
CA GLU A 324 8.38 12.02 -22.33
C GLU A 324 8.15 12.34 -20.84
N VAL A 325 6.90 12.26 -20.36
CA VAL A 325 6.59 12.35 -18.92
C VAL A 325 7.30 11.23 -18.14
N ALA A 326 7.31 10.00 -18.66
CA ALA A 326 8.04 8.88 -18.08
C ALA A 326 9.55 9.17 -17.98
N GLN A 327 10.16 9.73 -19.04
CA GLN A 327 11.58 10.11 -19.03
C GLN A 327 11.87 11.18 -17.96
N ARG A 328 11.02 12.20 -17.81
CA ARG A 328 11.16 13.25 -16.79
C ARG A 328 11.04 12.73 -15.36
N LEU A 329 10.21 11.71 -15.16
CA LEU A 329 10.02 11.01 -13.89
C LEU A 329 11.13 9.98 -13.58
N GLY A 330 12.10 9.76 -14.48
CA GLY A 330 13.13 8.73 -14.32
C GLY A 330 12.62 7.29 -14.56
N MET A 331 11.44 7.13 -15.17
CA MET A 331 10.86 5.84 -15.54
C MET A 331 11.41 5.34 -16.90
N GLY A 332 11.23 4.05 -17.17
CA GLY A 332 11.53 3.48 -18.48
C GLY A 332 10.55 3.98 -19.56
N ARG A 333 10.94 3.83 -20.84
CA ARG A 333 10.21 4.37 -22.01
C ARG A 333 9.42 3.31 -22.80
N VAL A 334 9.32 2.08 -22.29
CA VAL A 334 8.56 0.96 -22.88
C VAL A 334 7.07 1.12 -22.56
N ILE A 335 6.49 2.22 -23.03
CA ILE A 335 5.06 2.50 -22.93
C ILE A 335 4.32 1.70 -24.01
N LEU A 336 3.38 0.85 -23.60
CA LEU A 336 2.47 0.09 -24.45
C LEU A 336 1.30 0.99 -24.88
N ASP A 337 0.79 0.80 -26.09
CA ASP A 337 -0.51 1.33 -26.47
C ASP A 337 -1.63 0.41 -25.95
N ALA A 338 -2.66 0.96 -25.32
CA ALA A 338 -3.71 0.15 -24.70
C ALA A 338 -4.52 -0.71 -25.69
N ASN A 339 -4.56 -0.35 -26.98
CA ASN A 339 -5.21 -1.17 -28.01
C ASN A 339 -4.54 -2.56 -28.16
N HIS A 340 -3.25 -2.69 -27.82
CA HIS A 340 -2.55 -3.99 -27.81
C HIS A 340 -3.00 -4.94 -26.69
N LEU A 341 -3.81 -4.47 -25.72
CA LEU A 341 -4.37 -5.30 -24.63
C LEU A 341 -5.63 -6.09 -25.05
N VAL A 342 -6.22 -5.73 -26.19
CA VAL A 342 -7.50 -6.26 -26.71
C VAL A 342 -7.35 -6.78 -28.15
N ASP A 343 -6.11 -6.92 -28.64
CA ASP A 343 -5.80 -7.43 -29.97
C ASP A 343 -6.19 -8.93 -30.09
N PRO A 344 -7.20 -9.29 -30.90
CA PRO A 344 -7.70 -10.65 -30.99
C PRO A 344 -6.73 -11.62 -31.68
N ASN A 345 -5.65 -11.13 -32.27
CA ASN A 345 -4.66 -11.94 -32.98
C ASN A 345 -3.56 -12.51 -32.07
N LYS A 346 -3.54 -12.15 -30.78
CA LYS A 346 -2.50 -12.55 -29.82
C LYS A 346 -3.05 -13.43 -28.70
N SER A 347 -2.22 -14.35 -28.17
CA SER A 347 -2.62 -15.16 -27.02
C SER A 347 -2.65 -14.33 -25.73
N GLU A 348 -3.49 -14.72 -24.77
CA GLU A 348 -3.57 -14.02 -23.48
C GLU A 348 -2.22 -14.06 -22.74
N GLU A 349 -1.44 -15.13 -22.86
CA GLU A 349 -0.10 -15.24 -22.28
C GLU A 349 0.90 -14.25 -22.89
N GLU A 350 0.84 -14.03 -24.20
CA GLU A 350 1.69 -13.07 -24.92
C GLU A 350 1.35 -11.64 -24.51
N VAL A 351 0.06 -11.28 -24.52
CA VAL A 351 -0.43 -9.97 -24.05
C VAL A 351 -0.06 -9.76 -22.57
N THR A 352 -0.16 -10.80 -21.74
CA THR A 352 0.27 -10.74 -20.33
C THR A 352 1.79 -10.53 -20.21
N GLU A 353 2.61 -11.16 -21.05
CA GLU A 353 4.06 -10.96 -21.02
C GLU A 353 4.46 -9.54 -21.47
N HIS A 354 3.80 -8.99 -22.49
CA HIS A 354 3.98 -7.58 -22.87
C HIS A 354 3.51 -6.62 -21.75
N CYS A 355 2.38 -6.89 -21.10
CA CYS A 355 1.89 -6.13 -19.96
C CYS A 355 2.87 -6.13 -18.77
N VAL A 356 3.50 -7.27 -18.47
CA VAL A 356 4.54 -7.36 -17.42
C VAL A 356 5.82 -6.57 -17.80
N ARG A 357 6.21 -6.56 -19.08
CA ARG A 357 7.43 -5.88 -19.57
C ARG A 357 7.26 -4.37 -19.84
N ALA A 358 6.04 -3.84 -19.87
CA ALA A 358 5.79 -2.44 -20.17
C ALA A 358 6.02 -1.54 -18.94
N ASP A 359 6.75 -0.42 -19.11
CA ASP A 359 6.93 0.60 -18.07
C ASP A 359 5.65 1.42 -17.82
N GLY A 360 4.69 1.35 -18.76
CA GLY A 360 3.39 1.97 -18.63
C GLY A 360 2.49 1.76 -19.83
N PHE A 361 1.30 2.37 -19.77
CA PHE A 361 0.21 2.20 -20.73
C PHE A 361 -0.37 3.59 -21.09
N ALA A 362 -0.58 3.81 -22.39
CA ALA A 362 -1.09 5.05 -22.96
C ALA A 362 -2.41 4.80 -23.73
N GLN A 363 -3.21 5.85 -23.91
CA GLN A 363 -4.56 5.79 -24.49
C GLN A 363 -5.52 4.83 -23.74
N VAL A 364 -5.40 4.79 -22.41
CA VAL A 364 -6.10 3.83 -21.55
C VAL A 364 -7.52 4.31 -21.19
N VAL A 365 -8.56 3.56 -21.59
CA VAL A 365 -9.96 3.72 -21.15
C VAL A 365 -10.25 2.90 -19.88
N PRO A 366 -11.37 3.11 -19.14
CA PRO A 366 -11.64 2.45 -17.85
C PRO A 366 -11.53 0.92 -17.89
N GLU A 367 -12.02 0.30 -18.96
CA GLU A 367 -12.02 -1.14 -19.21
C GLU A 367 -10.58 -1.65 -19.36
N HIS A 368 -9.73 -0.88 -20.03
CA HIS A 368 -8.31 -1.18 -20.20
C HIS A 368 -7.57 -1.10 -18.84
N LYS A 369 -7.93 -0.18 -17.93
CA LYS A 369 -7.36 -0.13 -16.57
C LYS A 369 -7.65 -1.42 -15.80
N PHE A 370 -8.91 -1.88 -15.79
CA PHE A 370 -9.31 -3.15 -15.17
C PHE A 370 -8.56 -4.34 -15.78
N ARG A 371 -8.42 -4.37 -17.11
CA ARG A 371 -7.74 -5.44 -17.85
C ARG A 371 -6.24 -5.52 -17.55
N VAL A 372 -5.54 -4.39 -17.41
CA VAL A 372 -4.12 -4.36 -16.99
C VAL A 372 -3.95 -5.01 -15.61
N VAL A 373 -4.78 -4.61 -14.63
CA VAL A 373 -4.74 -5.17 -13.27
C VAL A 373 -4.97 -6.68 -13.28
N GLU A 374 -5.97 -7.15 -14.04
CA GLU A 374 -6.26 -8.58 -14.17
C GLU A 374 -5.11 -9.39 -14.78
N LEU A 375 -4.50 -8.91 -15.87
CA LEU A 375 -3.41 -9.63 -16.54
C LEU A 375 -2.18 -9.77 -15.61
N LEU A 376 -1.82 -8.70 -14.90
CA LEU A 376 -0.73 -8.73 -13.92
C LEU A 376 -1.03 -9.71 -12.77
N GLN A 377 -2.28 -9.73 -12.28
CA GLN A 377 -2.74 -10.71 -11.29
C GLN A 377 -2.71 -12.16 -11.81
N LYS A 378 -3.10 -12.41 -13.07
CA LYS A 378 -3.01 -13.75 -13.71
C LYS A 378 -1.57 -14.27 -13.77
N LYS A 379 -0.56 -13.40 -13.97
CA LYS A 379 0.87 -13.79 -13.88
C LYS A 379 1.35 -13.99 -12.43
N GLY A 380 0.54 -13.68 -11.42
CA GLY A 380 0.84 -13.83 -10.00
C GLY A 380 1.59 -12.64 -9.38
N VAL A 381 1.51 -11.45 -9.99
CA VAL A 381 2.02 -10.19 -9.43
C VAL A 381 0.96 -9.62 -8.47
N LEU A 382 1.40 -9.06 -7.34
CA LEU A 382 0.52 -8.30 -6.45
C LEU A 382 0.43 -6.85 -6.97
N VAL A 383 -0.77 -6.41 -7.32
CA VAL A 383 -1.03 -5.09 -7.91
C VAL A 383 -1.65 -4.17 -6.87
N GLY A 384 -0.97 -3.08 -6.54
CA GLY A 384 -1.60 -1.89 -5.97
C GLY A 384 -1.96 -0.93 -7.10
N MET A 385 -3.14 -0.33 -7.05
CA MET A 385 -3.57 0.68 -8.03
C MET A 385 -3.91 2.00 -7.34
N THR A 386 -3.45 3.11 -7.90
CA THR A 386 -3.86 4.47 -7.53
C THR A 386 -4.93 5.01 -8.47
N GLY A 387 -5.89 5.78 -7.96
CA GLY A 387 -6.90 6.46 -8.77
C GLY A 387 -7.62 7.60 -8.04
N ASP A 388 -8.32 8.43 -8.80
CA ASP A 388 -9.03 9.64 -8.34
C ASP A 388 -10.51 9.71 -8.80
N GLY A 389 -10.76 9.45 -10.08
CA GLY A 389 -12.07 9.55 -10.72
C GLY A 389 -12.92 8.28 -10.63
N VAL A 390 -14.23 8.44 -10.88
CA VAL A 390 -15.22 7.34 -10.93
C VAL A 390 -14.78 6.21 -11.88
N ASN A 391 -14.14 6.59 -12.99
CA ASN A 391 -13.54 5.70 -13.99
C ASN A 391 -12.55 4.67 -13.42
N ASP A 392 -11.93 4.94 -12.27
CA ASP A 392 -10.94 4.06 -11.67
C ASP A 392 -11.54 3.06 -10.68
N ALA A 393 -12.78 3.29 -10.23
CA ALA A 393 -13.45 2.45 -9.22
C ALA A 393 -13.46 0.94 -9.56
N PRO A 394 -13.76 0.49 -10.80
CA PRO A 394 -13.74 -0.94 -11.13
C PRO A 394 -12.33 -1.55 -11.02
N ALA A 395 -11.30 -0.80 -11.42
CA ALA A 395 -9.92 -1.27 -11.46
C ALA A 395 -9.24 -1.17 -10.08
N LEU A 396 -9.55 -0.14 -9.29
CA LEU A 396 -9.27 -0.03 -7.86
C LEU A 396 -9.84 -1.25 -7.11
N LYS A 397 -11.11 -1.61 -7.38
CA LYS A 397 -11.75 -2.74 -6.70
C LYS A 397 -11.23 -4.12 -7.16
N LYS A 398 -10.66 -4.20 -8.36
CA LYS A 398 -10.01 -5.39 -8.90
C LYS A 398 -8.59 -5.58 -8.35
N ALA A 399 -7.91 -4.52 -7.94
CA ALA A 399 -6.53 -4.56 -7.43
C ALA A 399 -6.41 -5.39 -6.14
N ASN A 400 -5.17 -5.73 -5.75
CA ASN A 400 -4.91 -6.36 -4.46
C ASN A 400 -4.87 -5.34 -3.31
N VAL A 401 -4.66 -4.07 -3.65
CA VAL A 401 -4.91 -2.89 -2.81
C VAL A 401 -5.35 -1.75 -3.73
N GLY A 402 -6.60 -1.30 -3.61
CA GLY A 402 -7.04 -0.04 -4.20
C GLY A 402 -6.61 1.15 -3.33
N ILE A 403 -6.03 2.19 -3.94
CA ILE A 403 -5.55 3.40 -3.26
C ILE A 403 -6.22 4.63 -3.89
N ALA A 404 -7.13 5.26 -3.15
CA ALA A 404 -7.73 6.53 -3.55
C ALA A 404 -6.85 7.72 -3.09
N VAL A 405 -6.54 8.65 -3.99
CA VAL A 405 -5.68 9.80 -3.68
C VAL A 405 -6.43 10.94 -2.98
N HIS A 406 -5.70 11.90 -2.39
CA HIS A 406 -6.31 13.11 -1.84
C HIS A 406 -7.05 13.90 -2.92
N GLY A 407 -8.30 14.30 -2.65
CA GLY A 407 -9.19 14.95 -3.62
C GLY A 407 -9.98 13.99 -4.51
N CYS A 408 -9.89 12.67 -4.30
CA CYS A 408 -10.66 11.67 -5.04
C CYS A 408 -12.20 11.81 -4.90
N THR A 409 -12.89 11.40 -5.96
CA THR A 409 -14.35 11.22 -5.99
C THR A 409 -14.83 10.21 -4.94
N ASP A 410 -16.04 10.39 -4.41
CA ASP A 410 -16.59 9.48 -3.38
C ASP A 410 -16.76 8.04 -3.90
N ALA A 411 -16.97 7.86 -5.20
CA ALA A 411 -16.99 6.55 -5.85
C ALA A 411 -15.60 5.86 -5.80
N ALA A 412 -14.53 6.57 -6.16
CA ALA A 412 -13.17 6.04 -6.04
C ALA A 412 -12.80 5.76 -4.57
N ARG A 413 -13.20 6.66 -3.65
CA ARG A 413 -13.00 6.51 -2.21
C ARG A 413 -13.71 5.27 -1.64
N SER A 414 -14.91 4.95 -2.13
CA SER A 414 -15.70 3.78 -1.72
C SER A 414 -15.22 2.46 -2.36
N ALA A 415 -14.52 2.55 -3.49
CA ALA A 415 -13.96 1.38 -4.18
C ALA A 415 -12.57 0.98 -3.67
N ALA A 416 -11.78 1.92 -3.16
CA ALA A 416 -10.44 1.69 -2.63
C ALA A 416 -10.43 1.03 -1.24
N ASP A 417 -9.32 0.35 -0.91
CA ASP A 417 -9.07 -0.21 0.42
C ASP A 417 -8.28 0.77 1.33
N ILE A 418 -7.59 1.74 0.71
CA ILE A 418 -6.82 2.79 1.38
C ILE A 418 -7.17 4.15 0.76
N VAL A 419 -7.34 5.18 1.60
CA VAL A 419 -7.58 6.57 1.18
C VAL A 419 -6.46 7.45 1.70
N LEU A 420 -5.80 8.20 0.81
CA LEU A 420 -4.72 9.12 1.15
C LEU A 420 -5.29 10.48 1.57
N LEU A 421 -5.14 10.83 2.85
CA LEU A 421 -5.63 12.09 3.41
C LEU A 421 -4.66 13.28 3.21
N ALA A 422 -3.46 13.04 2.70
CA ALA A 422 -2.48 14.07 2.36
C ALA A 422 -2.15 14.01 0.85
N PRO A 423 -1.89 15.15 0.20
CA PRO A 423 -1.47 15.18 -1.20
C PRO A 423 -0.07 14.59 -1.38
N GLY A 424 0.21 14.12 -2.60
CA GLY A 424 1.50 13.52 -2.97
C GLY A 424 1.50 11.99 -2.94
N LEU A 425 2.30 11.40 -3.83
CA LEU A 425 2.47 9.94 -3.94
C LEU A 425 3.41 9.40 -2.86
N SER A 426 4.27 10.26 -2.29
CA SER A 426 5.23 9.94 -1.22
C SER A 426 4.61 9.22 -0.02
N THR A 427 3.37 9.58 0.32
CA THR A 427 2.54 8.92 1.34
C THR A 427 2.38 7.40 1.15
N ILE A 428 2.40 6.92 -0.10
CA ILE A 428 2.31 5.49 -0.45
C ILE A 428 3.58 4.75 -0.01
N VAL A 429 4.76 5.38 -0.12
CA VAL A 429 6.04 4.78 0.31
C VAL A 429 6.03 4.59 1.82
N ASP A 430 5.56 5.58 2.56
CA ASP A 430 5.53 5.51 4.03
C ASP A 430 4.46 4.52 4.51
N GLY A 431 3.36 4.36 3.77
CA GLY A 431 2.41 3.26 3.91
C GLY A 431 3.04 1.87 3.65
N ILE A 432 3.84 1.72 2.60
CA ILE A 432 4.59 0.49 2.29
C ILE A 432 5.59 0.18 3.41
N MET A 433 6.35 1.17 3.88
CA MET A 433 7.31 1.03 4.99
C MET A 433 6.61 0.59 6.28
N THR A 434 5.50 1.24 6.64
CA THR A 434 4.69 0.93 7.83
C THR A 434 4.08 -0.47 7.75
N SER A 435 3.47 -0.82 6.61
CA SER A 435 2.91 -2.15 6.34
C SER A 435 3.97 -3.25 6.47
N ARG A 436 5.17 -3.03 5.93
CA ARG A 436 6.31 -3.96 6.06
C ARG A 436 6.80 -4.07 7.52
N ALA A 437 6.83 -2.99 8.29
CA ALA A 437 7.19 -3.04 9.72
C ALA A 437 6.17 -3.88 10.51
N ILE A 438 4.87 -3.66 10.31
CA ILE A 438 3.79 -4.46 10.93
C ILE A 438 3.90 -5.94 10.52
N PHE A 439 4.14 -6.22 9.24
CA PHE A 439 4.34 -7.58 8.72
C PHE A 439 5.50 -8.30 9.42
N GLN A 440 6.62 -7.62 9.63
CA GLN A 440 7.77 -8.20 10.34
C GLN A 440 7.44 -8.45 11.83
N ARG A 441 6.77 -7.53 12.52
CA ARG A 441 6.28 -7.76 13.91
C ARG A 441 5.36 -8.97 14.00
N MET A 442 4.39 -9.11 13.08
CA MET A 442 3.51 -10.28 13.02
C MET A 442 4.27 -11.59 12.77
N ARG A 443 5.28 -11.57 11.90
CA ARG A 443 6.14 -12.73 11.62
C ARG A 443 6.90 -13.17 12.87
N SER A 444 7.45 -12.21 13.62
CA SER A 444 8.19 -12.46 14.86
C SER A 444 7.28 -12.94 15.99
N TYR A 445 6.08 -12.35 16.15
CA TYR A 445 5.05 -12.83 17.06
C TYR A 445 4.65 -14.28 16.78
N ALA A 446 4.35 -14.62 15.52
CA ALA A 446 3.93 -15.97 15.15
C ALA A 446 5.07 -16.99 15.35
N LEU A 447 6.30 -16.63 14.97
CA LEU A 447 7.48 -17.46 15.21
C LEU A 447 7.68 -17.74 16.70
N TYR A 448 7.61 -16.72 17.57
CA TYR A 448 7.68 -16.86 19.02
C TYR A 448 6.56 -17.76 19.56
N ARG A 449 5.30 -17.41 19.28
CA ARG A 449 4.12 -18.07 19.84
C ARG A 449 4.09 -19.55 19.49
N ILE A 450 4.32 -19.91 18.22
CA ILE A 450 4.31 -21.32 17.80
C ILE A 450 5.51 -22.08 18.40
N THR A 451 6.68 -21.45 18.53
CA THR A 451 7.85 -22.07 19.22
C THR A 451 7.51 -22.39 20.68
N SER A 452 6.92 -21.43 21.39
CA SER A 452 6.50 -21.58 22.79
C SER A 452 5.42 -22.65 22.96
N THR A 453 4.39 -22.69 22.10
CA THR A 453 3.34 -23.72 22.13
C THR A 453 3.90 -25.12 21.88
N VAL A 454 4.81 -25.29 20.89
CA VAL A 454 5.46 -26.58 20.62
C VAL A 454 6.32 -27.02 21.81
N HIS A 455 7.12 -26.11 22.37
CA HIS A 455 7.96 -26.38 23.55
C HIS A 455 7.13 -26.86 24.74
N PHE A 456 6.12 -26.07 25.11
CA PHE A 456 5.24 -26.31 26.26
C PHE A 456 4.49 -27.63 26.11
N LEU A 457 3.84 -27.86 24.96
CA LEU A 457 3.08 -29.08 24.71
C LEU A 457 3.97 -30.32 24.75
N LEU A 458 5.11 -30.31 24.06
CA LEU A 458 6.01 -31.48 24.02
C LEU A 458 6.69 -31.74 25.36
N PHE A 459 7.08 -30.70 26.11
CA PHE A 459 7.69 -30.88 27.42
C PHE A 459 6.68 -31.47 28.41
N PHE A 460 5.50 -30.85 28.59
CA PHE A 460 4.52 -31.32 29.56
C PHE A 460 3.93 -32.69 29.20
N PHE A 461 3.58 -32.94 27.93
CA PHE A 461 3.09 -34.25 27.50
C PHE A 461 4.11 -35.37 27.78
N CYS A 462 5.38 -35.17 27.45
CA CYS A 462 6.40 -36.20 27.65
C CYS A 462 6.86 -36.34 29.11
N ILE A 463 6.95 -35.28 29.91
CA ILE A 463 7.37 -35.39 31.32
C ILE A 463 6.28 -36.07 32.17
N THR A 464 5.00 -35.76 31.93
CA THR A 464 3.89 -36.38 32.67
C THR A 464 3.75 -37.86 32.31
N LEU A 465 3.82 -38.23 31.02
CA LEU A 465 3.76 -39.64 30.61
C LEU A 465 4.97 -40.47 31.05
N ALA A 466 6.18 -39.91 31.04
CA ALA A 466 7.41 -40.67 31.33
C ALA A 466 7.80 -40.70 32.81
N PHE A 467 7.38 -39.71 33.61
CA PHE A 467 7.81 -39.56 35.01
C PHE A 467 6.68 -39.28 36.01
N ASN A 468 5.42 -39.22 35.57
CA ASN A 468 4.26 -38.88 36.39
C ASN A 468 4.47 -37.58 37.20
N TRP A 469 5.11 -36.59 36.56
CA TRP A 469 5.39 -35.27 37.12
C TRP A 469 4.51 -34.23 36.44
N GLU A 470 3.94 -33.34 37.25
CA GLU A 470 3.01 -32.29 36.85
C GLU A 470 3.39 -31.01 37.60
N LEU A 471 3.24 -29.85 36.94
CA LEU A 471 3.49 -28.56 37.57
C LEU A 471 2.18 -28.05 38.20
N PRO A 472 2.19 -27.52 39.45
CA PRO A 472 1.00 -26.96 40.08
C PRO A 472 0.22 -25.97 39.20
N PRO A 473 -1.13 -26.03 39.14
CA PRO A 473 -1.97 -25.15 38.30
C PRO A 473 -1.66 -23.67 38.47
N VAL A 474 -1.41 -23.24 39.72
CA VAL A 474 -0.95 -21.90 40.11
C VAL A 474 0.22 -21.42 39.24
N LEU A 475 1.26 -22.26 39.07
CA LEU A 475 2.46 -21.92 38.32
C LEU A 475 2.24 -21.98 36.80
N LEU A 476 1.39 -22.88 36.31
CA LEU A 476 1.01 -22.94 34.90
C LEU A 476 0.26 -21.66 34.47
N ILE A 477 -0.69 -21.21 35.29
CA ILE A 477 -1.47 -19.97 35.07
C ILE A 477 -0.57 -18.73 35.17
N LEU A 478 0.41 -18.74 36.07
CA LEU A 478 1.39 -17.67 36.21
C LEU A 478 2.34 -17.58 34.99
N ILE A 479 2.71 -18.72 34.39
CA ILE A 479 3.46 -18.75 33.12
C ILE A 479 2.63 -18.14 31.98
N THR A 480 1.35 -18.52 31.82
CA THR A 480 0.53 -17.99 30.71
C THR A 480 0.32 -16.50 30.82
N LEU A 481 0.00 -15.98 32.02
CA LEU A 481 -0.20 -14.55 32.27
C LEU A 481 1.05 -13.71 31.96
N LEU A 482 2.24 -14.14 32.43
CA LEU A 482 3.48 -13.40 32.23
C LEU A 482 4.01 -13.50 30.79
N ASN A 483 3.79 -14.63 30.12
CA ASN A 483 4.08 -14.82 28.70
C ASN A 483 3.21 -13.87 27.86
N ASP A 484 1.88 -13.89 28.05
CA ASP A 484 0.97 -13.03 27.30
C ASP A 484 1.28 -11.54 27.49
N ALA A 485 1.52 -11.10 28.74
CA ALA A 485 1.95 -9.74 29.05
C ALA A 485 3.22 -9.32 28.29
N ALA A 486 4.21 -10.22 28.15
CA ALA A 486 5.41 -9.98 27.37
C ALA A 486 5.14 -9.96 25.85
N THR A 487 4.26 -10.82 25.33
CA THR A 487 3.97 -10.88 23.88
C THR A 487 3.30 -9.64 23.31
N LEU A 488 2.43 -8.97 24.09
CA LEU A 488 1.72 -7.76 23.66
C LEU A 488 2.68 -6.68 23.14
N VAL A 489 3.86 -6.58 23.74
CA VAL A 489 4.83 -5.50 23.48
C VAL A 489 5.61 -5.71 22.18
N ILE A 490 5.55 -6.90 21.55
CA ILE A 490 6.07 -7.16 20.19
C ILE A 490 5.42 -6.18 19.18
N SER A 491 4.20 -5.73 19.44
CA SER A 491 3.48 -4.76 18.59
C SER A 491 4.15 -3.37 18.50
N VAL A 492 4.99 -3.00 19.47
CA VAL A 492 5.69 -1.69 19.56
C VAL A 492 7.23 -1.81 19.45
N ASP A 493 7.72 -2.94 18.93
CA ASP A 493 9.15 -3.21 18.79
C ASP A 493 9.77 -2.66 17.47
N ASN A 494 11.09 -2.47 17.46
CA ASN A 494 11.86 -1.88 16.36
C ASN A 494 12.16 -2.90 15.23
N ALA A 495 11.12 -3.26 14.47
CA ALA A 495 11.23 -4.23 13.39
C ALA A 495 11.97 -3.69 12.13
N LYS A 496 13.06 -4.37 11.74
CA LYS A 496 13.86 -4.08 10.54
C LYS A 496 13.04 -4.31 9.26
N ILE A 497 12.74 -3.24 8.54
CA ILE A 497 11.91 -3.26 7.31
C ILE A 497 12.56 -4.11 6.22
N SER A 498 11.77 -4.94 5.53
CA SER A 498 12.25 -5.70 4.37
C SER A 498 12.46 -4.80 3.16
N GLN A 499 13.63 -4.86 2.53
CA GLN A 499 13.93 -4.08 1.33
C GLN A 499 13.22 -4.57 0.06
N LYS A 500 12.62 -5.77 0.08
CA LYS A 500 11.80 -6.28 -1.04
C LYS A 500 10.45 -6.80 -0.53
N PRO A 501 9.41 -6.88 -1.38
CA PRO A 501 8.13 -7.48 -1.00
C PRO A 501 8.33 -8.92 -0.46
N ASP A 502 8.04 -9.11 0.83
CA ASP A 502 8.02 -10.43 1.47
C ASP A 502 6.59 -11.00 1.43
N LYS A 503 6.45 -12.31 1.66
CA LYS A 503 5.15 -12.99 1.67
C LYS A 503 5.11 -14.08 2.72
N TRP A 504 3.94 -14.39 3.23
CA TRP A 504 3.80 -15.43 4.27
C TRP A 504 4.26 -16.79 3.74
N ARG A 505 5.38 -17.27 4.28
CA ARG A 505 5.94 -18.60 4.01
C ARG A 505 5.60 -19.52 5.18
N LEU A 506 4.30 -19.69 5.44
CA LEU A 506 3.74 -20.38 6.62
C LEU A 506 4.47 -21.70 6.94
N GLY A 507 4.72 -22.55 5.96
CA GLY A 507 5.45 -23.81 6.16
C GLY A 507 6.91 -23.63 6.63
N GLN A 508 7.61 -22.58 6.18
CA GLN A 508 8.98 -22.29 6.67
C GLN A 508 8.95 -21.78 8.11
N LEU A 509 7.97 -20.93 8.44
CA LEU A 509 7.76 -20.41 9.78
C LEU A 509 7.42 -21.55 10.76
N ILE A 510 6.46 -22.43 10.41
CA ILE A 510 6.10 -23.60 11.23
C ILE A 510 7.29 -24.55 11.42
N THR A 511 8.03 -24.91 10.37
CA THR A 511 9.18 -25.82 10.52
C THR A 511 10.30 -25.19 11.36
N LEU A 512 10.58 -23.89 11.21
CA LEU A 512 11.53 -23.19 12.08
C LEU A 512 11.05 -23.19 13.55
N SER A 513 9.79 -22.83 13.80
CA SER A 513 9.19 -22.87 15.13
C SER A 513 9.24 -24.27 15.76
N PHE A 514 9.01 -25.32 14.98
CA PHE A 514 9.06 -26.70 15.46
C PHE A 514 10.48 -27.14 15.82
N VAL A 515 11.49 -26.79 15.01
CA VAL A 515 12.90 -27.11 15.31
C VAL A 515 13.38 -26.35 16.55
N LEU A 516 13.04 -25.05 16.68
CA LEU A 516 13.38 -24.27 17.87
C LEU A 516 12.64 -24.78 19.11
N GLY A 517 11.37 -25.17 18.97
CA GLY A 517 10.56 -25.74 20.06
C GLY A 517 11.10 -27.07 20.56
N LEU A 518 11.46 -27.98 19.65
CA LEU A 518 12.06 -29.28 19.98
C LEU A 518 13.42 -29.12 20.68
N LEU A 519 14.26 -28.18 20.23
CA LEU A 519 15.52 -27.85 20.91
C LEU A 519 15.27 -27.30 22.31
N LEU A 520 14.30 -26.39 22.48
CA LEU A 520 13.93 -25.83 23.77
C LEU A 520 13.34 -26.90 24.72
N THR A 521 12.56 -27.86 24.20
CA THR A 521 12.10 -29.04 24.95
C THR A 521 13.27 -29.91 25.42
N ALA A 522 14.24 -30.22 24.55
CA ALA A 522 15.43 -30.97 24.94
C ALA A 522 16.27 -30.23 26.00
N MET A 523 16.38 -28.91 25.89
CA MET A 523 17.02 -28.04 26.88
C MET A 523 16.30 -28.05 28.23
N SER A 524 14.96 -28.05 28.24
CA SER A 524 14.19 -28.17 29.49
C SER A 524 14.27 -29.56 30.11
N PHE A 525 14.31 -30.64 29.32
CA PHE A 525 14.60 -31.98 29.85
C PHE A 525 16.02 -32.04 30.46
N ALA A 526 17.03 -31.46 29.81
CA ALA A 526 18.38 -31.39 30.37
C ALA A 526 18.41 -30.63 31.71
N HIS A 527 17.71 -29.48 31.82
CA HIS A 527 17.63 -28.74 33.07
C HIS A 527 16.86 -29.52 34.16
N PHE A 528 15.76 -30.21 33.80
CA PHE A 528 15.00 -31.06 34.72
C PHE A 528 15.86 -32.19 35.30
N PHE A 529 16.59 -32.93 34.46
CA PHE A 529 17.46 -34.02 34.92
C PHE A 529 18.66 -33.51 35.73
N VAL A 530 19.24 -32.34 35.39
CA VAL A 530 20.30 -31.74 36.21
C VAL A 530 19.77 -31.36 37.60
N ALA A 531 18.61 -30.70 37.69
CA ALA A 531 18.01 -30.32 38.98
C ALA A 531 17.63 -31.55 39.83
N ARG A 532 17.07 -32.60 39.22
CA ARG A 532 16.62 -33.81 39.92
C ARG A 532 17.76 -34.78 40.25
N ASP A 533 18.58 -35.15 39.27
CA ASP A 533 19.51 -36.30 39.35
C ASP A 533 20.96 -35.92 39.68
N VAL A 534 21.35 -34.65 39.50
CA VAL A 534 22.66 -34.14 39.93
C VAL A 534 22.53 -33.40 41.26
N PHE A 535 21.64 -32.42 41.34
CA PHE A 535 21.49 -31.57 42.52
C PHE A 535 20.50 -32.12 43.58
N HIS A 536 19.78 -33.21 43.31
CA HIS A 536 18.93 -33.91 44.29
C HIS A 536 17.91 -32.99 44.99
N VAL A 537 17.35 -32.05 44.23
CA VAL A 537 16.48 -30.97 44.73
C VAL A 537 15.10 -31.50 45.16
N SER A 538 14.49 -30.85 46.17
CA SER A 538 13.13 -31.17 46.66
C SER A 538 12.09 -31.16 45.52
N LYS A 539 11.03 -31.98 45.61
CA LYS A 539 9.94 -31.97 44.60
C LYS A 539 9.33 -30.58 44.44
N ASN A 540 9.15 -29.84 45.55
CA ASN A 540 8.53 -28.52 45.53
C ASN A 540 9.49 -27.44 45.01
N GLN A 541 10.78 -27.53 45.34
CA GLN A 541 11.81 -26.68 44.73
C GLN A 541 11.97 -26.96 43.23
N LEU A 542 11.84 -28.22 42.80
CA LEU A 542 11.87 -28.62 41.38
C LEU A 542 10.70 -28.03 40.60
N HIS A 543 9.50 -27.94 41.18
CA HIS A 543 8.38 -27.17 40.58
C HIS A 543 8.78 -25.70 40.37
N THR A 544 9.32 -25.04 41.40
CA THR A 544 9.73 -23.63 41.34
C THR A 544 10.86 -23.38 40.33
N ILE A 545 11.87 -24.25 40.27
CA ILE A 545 12.97 -24.19 39.29
C ILE A 545 12.43 -24.36 37.86
N MET A 546 11.57 -25.35 37.63
CA MET A 546 10.98 -25.59 36.30
C MET A 546 10.07 -24.46 35.85
N TYR A 547 9.27 -23.89 36.76
CA TYR A 547 8.51 -22.67 36.50
C TYR A 547 9.43 -21.52 36.03
N LEU A 548 10.49 -21.21 36.79
CA LEU A 548 11.39 -20.12 36.44
C LEU A 548 12.13 -20.41 35.12
N HIS A 549 12.56 -21.65 34.90
CA HIS A 549 13.27 -22.07 33.69
C HIS A 549 12.41 -21.94 32.43
N ILE A 550 11.20 -22.52 32.44
CA ILE A 550 10.22 -22.46 31.34
C ILE A 550 9.84 -21.01 31.04
N SER A 551 9.81 -20.16 32.07
CA SER A 551 9.57 -18.73 31.90
C SER A 551 10.69 -18.00 31.11
N SER A 552 11.98 -18.37 31.21
CA SER A 552 13.06 -17.36 31.04
C SER A 552 14.11 -17.50 29.90
N CYS A 553 14.26 -18.68 29.32
CA CYS A 553 15.35 -19.13 28.43
C CYS A 553 15.83 -18.22 27.22
N PRO A 554 17.05 -18.40 26.62
CA PRO A 554 18.43 -18.51 27.23
C PRO A 554 19.69 -17.69 26.60
N THR A 555 21.04 -18.01 26.69
CA THR A 555 22.27 -17.55 25.85
C THR A 555 23.40 -18.61 25.51
N THR A 556 24.67 -18.46 25.98
CA THR A 556 25.77 -19.40 26.38
C THR A 556 26.87 -18.62 27.12
N LEU A 557 27.33 -19.20 28.24
CA LEU A 557 28.64 -19.12 28.91
C LEU A 557 29.79 -18.30 28.25
N ASP A 558 30.47 -17.46 29.06
CA ASP A 558 31.93 -17.58 29.27
C ASP A 558 32.34 -16.97 30.64
N SER A 559 33.56 -17.24 31.11
CA SER A 559 34.01 -16.91 32.49
C SER A 559 34.83 -15.62 32.62
N ASP A 560 34.31 -14.59 33.30
CA ASP A 560 35.14 -13.50 33.86
C ASP A 560 34.39 -12.69 34.96
N PRO A 561 35.05 -12.19 36.02
CA PRO A 561 34.40 -11.44 37.11
C PRO A 561 34.65 -9.92 37.02
N THR A 562 33.85 -9.17 36.24
CA THR A 562 33.90 -7.69 36.21
C THR A 562 32.53 -7.03 36.46
N PRO A 563 32.38 -6.18 37.49
CA PRO A 563 31.09 -5.63 37.91
C PRO A 563 30.71 -4.33 37.18
N LEU A 564 30.31 -4.42 35.90
CA LEU A 564 29.76 -3.24 35.17
C LEU A 564 28.59 -3.53 34.21
N PHE A 565 28.23 -4.79 33.96
CA PHE A 565 27.14 -5.19 33.03
C PHE A 565 25.94 -5.88 33.72
N SER A 566 25.60 -5.47 34.95
CA SER A 566 24.59 -6.16 35.79
C SER A 566 23.11 -5.86 35.46
N SER A 567 22.80 -4.89 34.60
CA SER A 567 21.43 -4.41 34.35
C SER A 567 20.66 -5.11 33.21
N ILE A 568 21.15 -6.26 32.75
CA ILE A 568 20.50 -7.11 31.74
C ILE A 568 20.56 -8.53 32.35
N ARG A 569 19.44 -9.28 32.47
CA ARG A 569 19.04 -10.25 31.44
C ARG A 569 17.76 -11.03 31.83
N SER A 570 16.71 -11.08 30.99
CA SER A 570 15.56 -12.02 31.12
C SER A 570 14.78 -12.28 29.79
N HIS A 571 13.99 -13.37 29.71
CA HIS A 571 12.97 -13.73 28.70
C HIS A 571 13.49 -13.86 27.24
N PHE A 572 14.53 -14.65 26.98
CA PHE A 572 15.35 -14.43 25.77
C PHE A 572 14.81 -14.86 24.40
N VAL A 573 14.05 -15.96 24.28
CA VAL A 573 13.60 -16.45 22.96
C VAL A 573 12.90 -15.34 22.14
N ILE A 574 12.12 -14.48 22.80
CA ILE A 574 11.38 -13.36 22.19
C ILE A 574 12.31 -12.39 21.42
N PHE A 575 13.50 -12.09 21.97
CA PHE A 575 14.51 -11.22 21.38
C PHE A 575 15.20 -11.87 20.16
N SER A 576 15.37 -13.19 20.16
CA SER A 576 15.92 -13.92 19.01
C SER A 576 14.91 -13.95 17.87
N THR A 577 13.65 -14.26 18.19
CA THR A 577 12.57 -14.35 17.20
C THR A 577 12.20 -13.01 16.56
N ARG A 578 12.61 -11.87 17.13
CA ARG A 578 12.47 -10.54 16.52
C ARG A 578 13.08 -10.47 15.12
N LEU A 579 14.28 -11.03 14.95
CA LEU A 579 15.13 -10.84 13.76
C LEU A 579 15.37 -12.17 13.04
N SER A 580 15.48 -12.14 11.71
CA SER A 580 16.00 -13.29 10.94
C SER A 580 17.53 -13.36 10.90
N GLY A 581 18.19 -12.22 11.17
CA GLY A 581 19.62 -12.13 11.48
C GLY A 581 19.89 -12.36 12.97
N TYR A 582 21.10 -12.05 13.45
CA TYR A 582 21.44 -12.19 14.88
C TYR A 582 20.70 -11.17 15.75
N PHE A 583 20.45 -11.49 17.02
CA PHE A 583 19.68 -10.62 17.94
C PHE A 583 20.28 -9.21 18.11
N TRP A 584 21.61 -9.07 17.94
CA TRP A 584 22.36 -7.82 18.06
C TRP A 584 22.35 -6.95 16.79
N GLU A 585 21.81 -7.41 15.66
CA GLU A 585 21.75 -6.60 14.42
C GLU A 585 20.81 -5.40 14.50
N SER A 586 19.93 -5.35 15.50
CA SER A 586 19.05 -4.23 15.80
C SER A 586 18.61 -4.32 17.26
N LEU A 587 18.69 -3.19 17.98
CA LEU A 587 18.30 -3.11 19.39
C LEU A 587 16.77 -3.12 19.56
N PRO A 588 16.25 -3.67 20.68
CA PRO A 588 14.83 -3.58 21.03
C PRO A 588 14.36 -2.12 21.12
N SER A 589 13.04 -1.89 21.03
CA SER A 589 12.50 -0.64 21.56
C SER A 589 12.63 -0.61 23.11
N PRO A 590 12.87 0.55 23.75
CA PRO A 590 13.03 0.60 25.21
C PRO A 590 11.82 0.06 25.96
N THR A 591 10.61 0.34 25.47
CA THR A 591 9.34 -0.20 26.01
C THR A 591 9.31 -1.73 25.97
N PHE A 592 9.74 -2.34 24.86
CA PHE A 592 9.83 -3.79 24.72
C PHE A 592 10.83 -4.38 25.70
N PHE A 593 12.04 -3.82 25.77
CA PHE A 593 13.06 -4.30 26.71
C PHE A 593 12.60 -4.20 28.17
N VAL A 594 12.11 -3.04 28.60
CA VAL A 594 11.71 -2.80 30.00
C VAL A 594 10.53 -3.68 30.41
N ALA A 595 9.48 -3.81 29.60
CA ALA A 595 8.33 -4.65 29.94
C ALA A 595 8.72 -6.13 30.07
N VAL A 596 9.55 -6.62 29.14
CA VAL A 596 10.05 -8.00 29.17
C VAL A 596 10.94 -8.23 30.40
N MET A 597 11.83 -7.29 30.75
CA MET A 597 12.63 -7.35 31.97
C MET A 597 11.80 -7.29 33.27
N ILE A 598 10.70 -6.53 33.30
CA ILE A 598 9.81 -6.43 34.48
C ILE A 598 9.13 -7.77 34.76
N THR A 599 8.55 -8.43 33.75
CA THR A 599 8.03 -9.81 33.92
C THR A 599 9.11 -10.75 34.46
N GLN A 600 10.36 -10.50 34.08
CA GLN A 600 11.59 -11.18 34.48
C GLN A 600 11.91 -11.13 35.97
N VAL A 601 12.15 -9.91 36.44
CA VAL A 601 12.44 -9.63 37.85
C VAL A 601 11.29 -10.16 38.71
N PHE A 602 10.04 -10.01 38.27
CA PHE A 602 8.87 -10.56 38.96
C PHE A 602 8.89 -12.10 39.07
N ALA A 603 9.07 -12.83 37.96
CA ALA A 603 9.14 -14.30 37.98
C ALA A 603 10.31 -14.82 38.84
N MET A 604 11.47 -14.17 38.75
CA MET A 604 12.65 -14.51 39.53
C MET A 604 12.42 -14.29 41.04
N LEU A 605 11.88 -13.14 41.45
CA LEU A 605 11.62 -12.83 42.86
C LEU A 605 10.59 -13.80 43.46
N MET A 606 9.49 -14.09 42.77
CA MET A 606 8.50 -15.09 43.24
C MET A 606 9.11 -16.49 43.43
N SER A 607 10.08 -16.85 42.60
CA SER A 607 10.80 -18.13 42.69
C SER A 607 11.81 -18.16 43.83
N ILE A 608 12.49 -17.04 44.08
CA ILE A 608 13.44 -16.88 45.20
C ILE A 608 12.72 -16.99 46.54
N TYR A 609 11.56 -16.34 46.67
CA TYR A 609 10.79 -16.28 47.93
C TYR A 609 9.71 -17.37 48.08
N GLY A 610 9.41 -18.15 47.03
CA GLY A 610 8.42 -19.23 47.08
C GLY A 610 6.98 -18.74 47.28
N LEU A 611 6.51 -17.83 46.43
CA LEU A 611 5.15 -17.27 46.54
C LEU A 611 4.08 -18.40 46.57
N PHE A 612 3.00 -18.19 47.31
CA PHE A 612 1.94 -19.17 47.65
C PHE A 612 2.37 -20.33 48.57
N GLY A 613 3.65 -20.70 48.61
CA GLY A 613 4.26 -21.52 49.66
C GLY A 613 3.98 -23.04 49.61
N PRO A 614 4.51 -23.80 50.60
CA PRO A 614 4.62 -25.26 50.50
C PRO A 614 3.31 -26.03 50.41
N SER A 615 2.21 -25.47 50.90
CA SER A 615 0.85 -26.04 50.80
C SER A 615 0.36 -26.16 49.36
N GLN A 616 0.93 -25.38 48.42
CA GLN A 616 0.66 -25.43 46.98
C GLN A 616 1.73 -26.18 46.18
N GLY A 617 2.60 -26.93 46.88
CA GLY A 617 3.72 -27.63 46.26
C GLY A 617 4.83 -26.68 45.78
N ILE A 618 4.89 -25.44 46.29
CA ILE A 618 5.86 -24.42 45.89
C ILE A 618 6.82 -24.17 47.04
N GLU A 619 8.12 -24.28 46.80
CA GLU A 619 9.14 -24.04 47.81
C GLU A 619 10.16 -23.00 47.32
N ALA A 620 10.61 -22.15 48.24
CA ALA A 620 11.61 -21.13 47.97
C ALA A 620 12.95 -21.76 47.60
N VAL A 621 13.52 -21.35 46.46
CA VAL A 621 14.81 -21.88 45.97
C VAL A 621 16.00 -20.97 46.32
N GLY A 622 15.73 -19.76 46.79
CA GLY A 622 16.75 -18.77 47.16
C GLY A 622 17.51 -18.14 45.99
N TRP A 623 18.32 -17.13 46.31
CA TRP A 623 19.03 -16.31 45.32
C TRP A 623 20.01 -17.08 44.44
N ALA A 624 20.70 -18.08 44.99
CA ALA A 624 21.66 -18.89 44.24
C ALA A 624 21.00 -19.60 43.05
N TRP A 625 19.88 -20.29 43.28
CA TRP A 625 19.11 -20.91 42.20
C TRP A 625 18.37 -19.88 41.35
N GLY A 626 17.77 -18.83 41.92
CA GLY A 626 17.11 -17.79 41.13
C GLY A 626 18.02 -17.18 40.06
N VAL A 627 19.24 -16.76 40.46
CA VAL A 627 20.23 -16.19 39.54
C VAL A 627 20.85 -17.25 38.64
N SER A 628 21.12 -18.47 39.13
CA SER A 628 21.68 -19.55 38.30
C SER A 628 20.69 -20.03 37.24
N VAL A 629 19.39 -20.11 37.55
CA VAL A 629 18.35 -20.42 36.56
C VAL A 629 18.26 -19.28 35.56
N ILE A 630 18.26 -18.00 35.95
CA ILE A 630 18.38 -16.89 34.98
C ILE A 630 19.71 -16.94 34.20
N GLY A 631 20.78 -17.53 34.73
CA GLY A 631 22.05 -17.78 34.05
C GLY A 631 22.04 -18.97 33.07
N VAL A 632 21.24 -20.02 33.31
CA VAL A 632 21.07 -21.17 32.40
C VAL A 632 19.95 -20.93 31.39
N SER A 633 18.88 -20.28 31.86
CA SER A 633 17.99 -19.42 31.09
C SER A 633 18.64 -18.10 30.64
N LEU A 634 19.98 -18.09 30.66
CA LEU A 634 20.86 -17.32 29.81
C LEU A 634 22.10 -18.17 29.38
N THR A 635 21.91 -19.46 29.02
CA THR A 635 22.98 -20.32 28.43
C THR A 635 22.61 -21.15 27.18
N TYR A 636 21.45 -20.95 26.53
CA TYR A 636 21.09 -21.55 25.22
C TYR A 636 20.40 -20.66 24.11
N PHE A 637 20.13 -19.33 24.24
CA PHE A 637 19.61 -18.49 23.11
C PHE A 637 20.69 -17.93 22.19
N VAL A 638 21.96 -17.88 22.59
CA VAL A 638 23.02 -17.67 21.60
C VAL A 638 23.12 -18.94 20.77
N VAL A 639 22.91 -20.11 21.38
CA VAL A 639 22.71 -21.37 20.65
C VAL A 639 21.43 -21.35 19.79
N LEU A 640 20.25 -20.99 20.31
CA LEU A 640 19.01 -20.95 19.50
C LEU A 640 19.04 -19.84 18.44
N ASP A 641 19.63 -18.67 18.70
CA ASP A 641 19.79 -17.57 17.76
C ASP A 641 20.80 -17.93 16.67
N TRP A 642 21.92 -18.56 17.04
CA TRP A 642 22.87 -19.15 16.11
C TRP A 642 22.22 -20.24 15.27
N VAL A 643 21.51 -21.21 15.86
CA VAL A 643 20.77 -22.26 15.13
C VAL A 643 19.75 -21.62 14.19
N LYS A 644 18.93 -20.68 14.67
CA LYS A 644 17.95 -19.91 13.87
C LYS A 644 18.62 -19.21 12.69
N VAL A 645 19.76 -18.54 12.91
CA VAL A 645 20.51 -17.86 11.84
C VAL A 645 21.16 -18.85 10.87
N GLN A 646 21.71 -19.98 11.33
CA GLN A 646 22.22 -21.03 10.45
C GLN A 646 21.10 -21.65 9.61
N ILE A 647 19.93 -21.90 10.21
CA ILE A 647 18.73 -22.37 9.52
C ILE A 647 18.31 -21.34 8.46
N PHE A 648 18.12 -20.06 8.81
CA PHE A 648 17.79 -19.00 7.84
C PHE A 648 18.81 -18.87 6.71
N ARG A 649 20.12 -18.88 7.02
CA ARG A 649 21.20 -18.78 6.02
C ARG A 649 21.23 -19.97 5.06
N ARG A 650 20.90 -21.18 5.54
CA ARG A 650 20.85 -22.40 4.74
C ARG A 650 19.46 -22.67 4.12
N TRP A 651 18.45 -21.82 4.38
CA TRP A 651 17.08 -22.09 3.97
C TRP A 651 16.82 -21.87 2.47
N SER A 652 17.01 -22.91 1.68
CA SER A 652 16.57 -22.94 0.28
C SER A 652 15.13 -23.48 0.13
N PHE A 653 14.48 -23.17 -0.99
CA PHE A 653 13.23 -23.83 -1.37
C PHE A 653 13.44 -25.35 -1.51
N GLU A 654 14.61 -25.77 -1.99
CA GLU A 654 15.00 -27.18 -2.09
C GLU A 654 15.12 -27.87 -0.72
N LEU A 655 15.66 -27.20 0.31
CA LEU A 655 15.66 -27.71 1.69
C LEU A 655 14.21 -27.94 2.18
N THR A 656 13.28 -27.04 1.82
CA THR A 656 11.85 -27.19 2.16
C THR A 656 11.21 -28.41 1.46
N VAL A 657 11.69 -28.79 0.27
CA VAL A 657 11.22 -29.99 -0.44
C VAL A 657 11.84 -31.25 0.13
N LYS A 658 13.12 -31.23 0.51
CA LYS A 658 13.81 -32.37 1.14
C LYS A 658 13.25 -32.71 2.53
N LEU A 659 12.91 -31.70 3.34
CA LEU A 659 12.34 -31.90 4.68
C LEU A 659 10.84 -32.27 4.67
N ALA A 660 10.10 -31.91 3.61
CA ALA A 660 8.66 -32.18 3.49
C ALA A 660 8.27 -32.49 2.03
N PRO A 661 8.58 -33.69 1.52
CA PRO A 661 8.43 -34.07 0.11
C PRO A 661 6.96 -34.33 -0.27
N MET A 662 6.22 -33.27 -0.57
CA MET A 662 4.90 -33.36 -1.22
C MET A 662 5.07 -33.52 -2.74
N PRO A 663 4.37 -34.43 -3.44
CA PRO A 663 4.53 -34.65 -4.88
C PRO A 663 4.40 -33.36 -5.72
N LYS A 664 3.39 -32.52 -5.42
CA LYS A 664 3.20 -31.19 -6.06
C LYS A 664 4.35 -30.20 -5.83
N ARG A 665 5.18 -30.39 -4.78
CA ARG A 665 6.37 -29.58 -4.50
C ARG A 665 7.63 -30.15 -5.17
N VAL A 666 7.77 -31.47 -5.25
CA VAL A 666 8.86 -32.16 -5.95
C VAL A 666 8.80 -31.83 -7.45
N ALA A 667 7.66 -32.08 -8.10
CA ALA A 667 7.46 -31.72 -9.51
C ALA A 667 7.69 -30.22 -9.81
N LYS A 668 7.35 -29.33 -8.85
CA LYS A 668 7.59 -27.89 -8.97
C LYS A 668 9.06 -27.49 -8.75
N LEU A 669 9.86 -28.30 -8.05
CA LEU A 669 11.31 -28.14 -7.97
C LEU A 669 11.98 -28.65 -9.25
N GLU A 670 11.55 -29.80 -9.77
CA GLU A 670 12.06 -30.41 -11.01
C GLU A 670 11.79 -29.52 -12.23
N ALA A 671 10.54 -29.04 -12.39
CA ALA A 671 10.20 -28.09 -13.44
C ALA A 671 11.06 -26.82 -13.39
N ARG A 672 11.37 -26.32 -12.18
CA ARG A 672 12.27 -25.16 -11.98
C ARG A 672 13.72 -25.47 -12.33
N LYS A 673 14.23 -26.65 -11.97
CA LYS A 673 15.58 -27.10 -12.36
C LYS A 673 15.68 -27.26 -13.88
N ALA A 674 14.67 -27.83 -14.53
CA ALA A 674 14.59 -27.95 -15.98
C ALA A 674 14.51 -26.57 -16.68
N GLU A 675 13.70 -25.64 -16.16
CA GLU A 675 13.62 -24.26 -16.66
C GLU A 675 14.94 -23.51 -16.49
N GLN A 676 15.62 -23.68 -15.34
CA GLN A 676 16.93 -23.08 -15.08
C GLN A 676 18.00 -23.63 -16.03
N ILE A 677 18.11 -24.95 -16.18
CA ILE A 677 19.03 -25.60 -17.15
C ILE A 677 18.72 -25.12 -18.58
N ARG A 678 17.44 -24.93 -18.94
CA ARG A 678 17.04 -24.35 -20.24
C ARG A 678 17.53 -22.91 -20.39
N LYS A 679 17.40 -22.06 -19.36
CA LYS A 679 17.88 -20.66 -19.38
C LYS A 679 19.40 -20.57 -19.41
N GLU A 680 20.12 -21.42 -18.68
CA GLU A 680 21.58 -21.51 -18.70
C GLU A 680 22.09 -21.96 -20.08
N ARG A 681 21.44 -22.95 -20.70
CA ARG A 681 21.72 -23.33 -22.10
C ARG A 681 21.46 -22.19 -23.09
N ILE A 682 20.35 -21.46 -22.94
CA ILE A 682 20.02 -20.30 -23.81
C ILE A 682 21.06 -19.19 -23.62
N MET A 683 21.42 -18.82 -22.39
CA MET A 683 22.43 -17.80 -22.12
C MET A 683 23.83 -18.23 -22.60
N GLY A 684 24.20 -19.51 -22.45
CA GLY A 684 25.45 -20.04 -23.00
C GLY A 684 25.49 -20.08 -24.53
N ASN A 685 24.35 -20.30 -25.19
CA ASN A 685 24.24 -20.22 -26.66
C ASN A 685 24.28 -18.76 -27.14
N TRP A 686 23.63 -17.83 -26.44
CA TRP A 686 23.69 -16.39 -26.75
C TRP A 686 25.08 -15.81 -26.45
N GLY A 687 25.77 -16.28 -25.41
CA GLY A 687 27.19 -15.97 -25.18
C GLY A 687 28.04 -16.34 -26.40
N ARG A 688 27.90 -17.57 -26.92
CA ARG A 688 28.56 -18.01 -28.15
C ARG A 688 28.17 -17.19 -29.37
N ALA A 689 26.88 -16.96 -29.61
CA ALA A 689 26.41 -16.19 -30.77
C ALA A 689 26.86 -14.72 -30.72
N ARG A 690 26.95 -14.10 -29.53
CA ARG A 690 27.53 -12.77 -29.34
C ARG A 690 29.02 -12.75 -29.67
N SER A 691 29.79 -13.75 -29.22
CA SER A 691 31.21 -13.89 -29.58
C SER A 691 31.41 -14.05 -31.09
N VAL A 692 30.60 -14.88 -31.76
CA VAL A 692 30.61 -15.02 -33.23
C VAL A 692 30.28 -13.70 -33.90
N MET A 693 29.23 -12.99 -33.47
CA MET A 693 28.85 -11.69 -34.05
C MET A 693 29.95 -10.63 -33.90
N VAL A 694 30.68 -10.62 -32.79
CA VAL A 694 31.85 -9.74 -32.59
C VAL A 694 33.00 -10.13 -33.52
N MET A 695 33.31 -11.43 -33.68
CA MET A 695 34.33 -11.88 -34.63
C MET A 695 33.96 -11.52 -36.08
N THR A 696 32.72 -11.78 -36.51
CA THR A 696 32.25 -11.41 -37.85
C THR A 696 32.30 -9.88 -38.05
N GLY A 697 31.92 -9.09 -37.05
CA GLY A 697 32.07 -7.63 -37.08
C GLY A 697 33.52 -7.18 -37.24
N ALA A 698 34.46 -7.80 -36.53
CA ALA A 698 35.90 -7.53 -36.67
C ALA A 698 36.43 -7.92 -38.06
N VAL A 699 36.03 -9.07 -38.60
CA VAL A 699 36.42 -9.53 -39.95
C VAL A 699 35.86 -8.60 -41.04
N VAL A 700 34.60 -8.16 -40.93
CA VAL A 700 34.00 -7.19 -41.87
C VAL A 700 34.67 -5.82 -41.74
N GLY A 701 35.00 -5.37 -40.52
CA GLY A 701 35.77 -4.15 -40.30
C GLY A 701 37.16 -4.21 -40.91
N PHE A 702 37.87 -5.33 -40.75
CA PHE A 702 39.18 -5.57 -41.35
C PHE A 702 39.10 -5.63 -42.88
N LYS A 703 38.10 -6.31 -43.45
CA LYS A 703 37.88 -6.36 -44.90
C LYS A 703 37.68 -4.95 -45.47
N ARG A 704 36.82 -4.14 -44.86
CA ARG A 704 36.60 -2.72 -45.24
C ARG A 704 37.87 -1.85 -45.10
N ALA A 705 38.71 -2.13 -44.12
CA ALA A 705 39.99 -1.43 -43.96
C ALA A 705 41.02 -1.83 -45.03
N VAL A 706 40.99 -3.08 -45.50
CA VAL A 706 41.80 -3.54 -46.65
C VAL A 706 41.27 -2.98 -47.96
N GLU A 707 39.94 -2.99 -48.17
CA GLU A 707 39.27 -2.43 -49.35
C GLU A 707 39.63 -0.95 -49.55
N ARG A 708 39.41 -0.10 -48.53
CA ARG A 708 39.82 1.32 -48.57
C ARG A 708 41.31 1.53 -48.85
N LYS A 709 42.17 0.63 -48.35
CA LYS A 709 43.63 0.69 -48.56
C LYS A 709 44.04 0.25 -49.98
N GLN A 710 43.20 -0.53 -50.67
CA GLN A 710 43.37 -0.87 -52.09
C GLN A 710 42.77 0.21 -53.00
N GLU A 711 41.67 0.85 -52.59
CA GLU A 711 41.01 1.96 -53.31
C GLU A 711 41.79 3.29 -53.23
N GLY A 712 42.80 3.37 -52.37
CA GLY A 712 43.76 4.49 -52.33
C GLY A 712 43.28 5.74 -51.60
N GLU A 713 42.16 5.65 -50.86
CA GLU A 713 41.66 6.77 -50.05
C GLU A 713 42.67 7.17 -48.97
N ARG A 714 43.25 8.37 -49.09
CA ARG A 714 43.98 9.00 -47.99
C ARG A 714 42.98 9.37 -46.89
N PRO A 715 43.27 9.11 -45.60
CA PRO A 715 42.37 9.47 -44.51
C PRO A 715 42.22 10.99 -44.40
N GLY A 716 41.08 11.52 -44.83
CA GLY A 716 40.70 12.91 -44.57
C GLY A 716 40.40 13.11 -43.09
N ALA A 717 41.04 14.09 -42.47
CA ALA A 717 40.89 14.39 -41.05
C ALA A 717 39.85 15.50 -40.80
N SER A 718 38.64 15.13 -40.38
CA SER A 718 37.64 16.06 -39.83
C SER A 718 36.49 15.31 -39.12
N ALA A 719 36.01 15.87 -38.01
CA ALA A 719 34.90 15.40 -37.16
C ALA A 719 35.14 14.08 -36.40
#